data_AF-A0A933S8T5-F1
#
_entry.id   AF-A0A933S8T5-F1
#
_cell.length_a   1.000
_cell.length_b   1.000
_cell.length_c   1.000
_cell.angle_alpha   90.00
_cell.angle_beta   90.00
_cell.angle_gamma   90.00
#
_symmetry.space_group_name_H-M   'P 1'
#
loop_
_entity.id
_entity.type
_entity.pdbx_description
1 polymer ?
#
loop_
_entity_poly.entity_id
_entity_poly.type
_entity_poly.pdbx_seq_one_letter_code
_entity_poly.pdbx_strand_id
1 'polypeptide(L)'
;MGAVRGIRAALLLALSLLLAGCVGDGVGTSTSATAGVTVAGGGVKGPLANAIVTVYAVDPAQPGFKGVVAATATTNAGAAIVGLVLPAPAAPPYILEFTSTTGTADLTTGMAPVITTLRTVLTQAMLDAGTNVYATPLTTMAVDMAALRSASAAAFVAALPVAGQEIASTLGFGIDASVDIFSTPPLINNATVLAADQQAVAGYRSAVEALTALVTQMDARISASNADTVLNALAVDLNDGTIDGLVAGGLPSPVITAQALRVLEQGTATLLIPNTTLTVAQVTQILVIETAVTGTTTSTAPLAATTVELIPTARTPDTDGDGVLNAYDAFPYDPTETVDTDRDGIGDNADTDADGDGVADIADAFPLNAAETADTDGDGIGNNADLDGDGDGVDDVFDAYPLDPTRSLLSDADADGWDAAYDPDDANLAVPVESIASQDPDGDGVPSSAPPARIGSLVDTDDDGDGVPDASDAFPLNPAESADLDGDGIGDQGDPDLDGDGVANALDAFPRNGAEWADLDGDGIGDNADPDADGDGLTAAQEAALGTNPLLRDTDGDGYFDGPGADMFPLNPAETNDLDGDGTGDSADPDADGDGLTTAQEIAAGTKRLNADTDGDGALDGADAFPLDPTETADTDGDGTGDNADLCPLDADNDSDADGLCSGATFRAPAVGGGDICPADVNNDADGDGICNGATFQAPATGAGDRCPADTNNDSDGDGICNGTAFLSPAIGAGDRCPADTNNDADGDGLCAGALFAAPATGGGDTCPLDASNDSDGDGICTGAAFQAPAVAGGDICPADTNNDSDGDGICSGTAFAAPATGANDRCPADADNDADGDGICSGLLFAAPATGGGDFCPGDANNDADGDNLCAGPLFAAPATGGGDPCP
;
A
#
# COMPACT_ATOMS: atom_id res chain seq x y z
N MET A 1 66.28 13.12 -52.08
CA MET A 1 65.34 13.00 -53.22
C MET A 1 63.95 13.11 -52.63
N GLY A 2 63.31 14.29 -52.71
CA GLY A 2 62.14 14.53 -53.58
C GLY A 2 60.84 14.29 -52.78
N ALA A 3 60.34 15.28 -52.01
CA ALA A 3 59.29 16.25 -52.36
C ALA A 3 57.88 15.60 -52.37
N VAL A 4 56.84 16.09 -51.66
CA VAL A 4 56.12 17.36 -51.86
C VAL A 4 55.02 17.54 -50.78
N ARG A 5 55.03 18.70 -50.10
CA ARG A 5 53.92 19.55 -49.53
C ARG A 5 52.91 18.95 -48.52
N GLY A 6 52.56 19.62 -47.41
CA GLY A 6 53.00 20.93 -46.92
C GLY A 6 52.16 21.48 -45.76
N ILE A 7 52.87 21.94 -44.71
CA ILE A 7 52.76 23.23 -44.00
C ILE A 7 51.50 23.47 -43.13
N ARG A 8 51.56 23.87 -41.85
CA ARG A 8 52.53 23.88 -40.72
C ARG A 8 51.85 24.62 -39.56
N ALA A 9 52.03 24.11 -38.35
CA ALA A 9 51.80 24.78 -37.06
C ALA A 9 52.67 26.05 -36.86
N ALA A 10 52.28 26.92 -35.91
CA ALA A 10 53.07 27.26 -34.71
C ALA A 10 52.70 28.60 -34.06
N LEU A 11 52.34 28.53 -32.77
CA LEU A 11 52.83 29.29 -31.61
C LEU A 11 53.74 30.52 -31.87
N LEU A 12 53.39 31.70 -31.35
CA LEU A 12 54.37 32.72 -30.95
C LEU A 12 53.80 33.75 -29.95
N LEU A 13 54.45 33.77 -28.78
CA LEU A 13 54.44 34.76 -27.71
C LEU A 13 54.87 36.15 -28.24
N ALA A 14 54.14 37.23 -27.91
CA ALA A 14 54.70 38.59 -27.98
C ALA A 14 53.98 39.60 -27.07
N LEU A 15 54.74 39.99 -26.03
CA LEU A 15 54.65 41.19 -25.22
C LEU A 15 54.36 42.46 -26.04
N SER A 16 53.46 43.34 -25.58
CA SER A 16 53.38 44.73 -26.05
C SER A 16 52.88 45.67 -24.96
N LEU A 17 53.83 46.41 -24.40
CA LEU A 17 53.69 47.48 -23.42
C LEU A 17 53.63 48.84 -24.14
N LEU A 18 52.65 49.67 -23.77
CA LEU A 18 52.51 51.13 -23.92
C LEU A 18 52.92 51.83 -25.24
N LEU A 19 51.99 52.61 -25.82
CA LEU A 19 52.25 54.02 -26.16
C LEU A 19 50.95 54.85 -26.18
N ALA A 20 51.00 56.03 -25.57
CA ALA A 20 49.91 57.00 -25.40
C ALA A 20 49.60 57.80 -26.68
N GLY A 21 48.32 58.17 -26.85
CA GLY A 21 47.84 59.19 -27.77
C GLY A 21 46.68 59.95 -27.14
N CYS A 22 46.83 61.28 -27.02
CA CYS A 22 45.91 62.22 -26.38
C CYS A 22 44.93 62.85 -27.39
N VAL A 23 43.93 63.59 -26.87
CA VAL A 23 42.85 64.38 -27.50
C VAL A 23 41.61 63.55 -27.88
N GLY A 24 40.39 63.76 -27.39
CA GLY A 24 39.78 64.78 -26.54
C GLY A 24 38.27 64.81 -26.88
N ASP A 25 37.40 64.71 -25.87
CA ASP A 25 36.08 65.37 -25.74
C ASP A 25 35.20 64.58 -24.76
N GLY A 26 34.77 65.25 -23.70
CA GLY A 26 34.06 64.65 -22.58
C GLY A 26 32.58 64.41 -22.86
N VAL A 27 32.09 63.24 -22.44
CA VAL A 27 30.67 63.04 -22.09
C VAL A 27 30.61 61.97 -20.99
N GLY A 28 29.95 62.31 -19.89
CA GLY A 28 29.21 61.37 -19.04
C GLY A 28 30.03 60.38 -18.21
N THR A 29 30.14 60.69 -16.91
CA THR A 29 30.12 59.65 -15.88
C THR A 29 28.79 58.90 -15.97
N SER A 30 28.69 57.91 -16.86
CA SER A 30 27.74 56.81 -16.67
C SER A 30 28.47 55.81 -15.79
N THR A 31 28.21 55.86 -14.49
CA THR A 31 28.15 54.63 -13.70
C THR A 31 27.13 53.75 -14.41
N SER A 32 27.61 52.92 -15.33
CA SER A 32 26.81 51.83 -15.90
C SER A 32 26.55 50.94 -14.71
N ALA A 33 25.38 51.09 -14.10
CA ALA A 33 24.86 50.10 -13.19
C ALA A 33 24.87 48.79 -13.99
N THR A 34 25.78 47.89 -13.63
CA THR A 34 25.84 46.54 -14.19
C THR A 34 24.46 45.94 -13.97
N ALA A 35 23.72 45.70 -15.06
CA ALA A 35 22.42 45.08 -14.99
C ALA A 35 22.59 43.70 -14.35
N GLY A 36 21.69 43.34 -13.41
CA GLY A 36 21.70 42.02 -12.78
C GLY A 36 21.52 40.90 -13.81
N VAL A 37 21.98 39.69 -13.46
CA VAL A 37 21.92 38.53 -14.35
C VAL A 37 20.59 37.80 -14.14
N THR A 38 19.85 37.54 -15.23
CA THR A 38 18.60 36.79 -15.19
C THR A 38 18.86 35.29 -15.26
N VAL A 39 18.19 34.52 -14.42
CA VAL A 39 18.28 33.05 -14.42
C VAL A 39 16.94 32.48 -14.83
N ALA A 40 16.96 31.50 -15.75
CA ALA A 40 15.79 30.77 -16.23
C ALA A 40 15.91 29.30 -15.83
N GLY A 41 14.79 28.57 -15.81
CA GLY A 41 14.76 27.22 -15.25
C GLY A 41 13.43 26.84 -14.63
N GLY A 42 13.45 25.80 -13.78
CA GLY A 42 12.28 25.32 -13.03
C GLY A 42 12.62 24.16 -12.09
N GLY A 43 11.69 23.83 -11.19
CA GLY A 43 11.74 22.60 -10.38
C GLY A 43 10.93 21.51 -11.07
N VAL A 44 11.48 20.30 -11.17
CA VAL A 44 10.90 19.18 -11.92
C VAL A 44 11.03 17.89 -11.12
N LYS A 45 9.91 17.51 -10.49
CA LYS A 45 9.55 16.12 -10.23
C LYS A 45 8.53 15.77 -11.31
N GLY A 46 7.35 16.38 -11.24
CA GLY A 46 6.73 17.04 -12.38
C GLY A 46 6.97 18.55 -12.36
N PRO A 47 6.72 19.29 -13.45
CA PRO A 47 7.01 20.72 -13.50
C PRO A 47 6.23 21.47 -12.41
N LEU A 48 6.95 22.10 -11.47
CA LEU A 48 6.34 22.75 -10.31
C LEU A 48 5.86 24.15 -10.65
N ALA A 49 4.54 24.34 -10.73
CA ALA A 49 3.91 25.65 -10.89
C ALA A 49 3.69 26.34 -9.54
N ASN A 50 3.90 27.66 -9.50
CA ASN A 50 3.74 28.50 -8.30
C ASN A 50 4.61 28.07 -7.09
N ALA A 51 5.78 27.48 -7.32
CA ALA A 51 6.77 27.22 -6.28
C ALA A 51 7.55 28.49 -5.93
N ILE A 52 8.01 28.60 -4.68
CA ILE A 52 8.95 29.65 -4.27
C ILE A 52 10.35 29.21 -4.65
N VAL A 53 11.13 30.11 -5.24
CA VAL A 53 12.54 29.89 -5.58
C VAL A 53 13.39 30.81 -4.70
N THR A 54 14.23 30.23 -3.87
CA THR A 54 15.18 30.98 -3.02
C THR A 54 16.60 30.66 -3.43
N VAL A 55 17.39 31.71 -3.68
CA VAL A 55 18.80 31.57 -4.08
C VAL A 55 19.69 31.92 -2.90
N TYR A 56 20.50 30.98 -2.46
CA TYR A 56 21.44 31.13 -1.36
C TYR A 56 22.86 31.26 -1.90
N ALA A 57 23.61 32.22 -1.37
CA ALA A 57 25.07 32.19 -1.50
C ALA A 57 25.61 30.96 -0.74
N VAL A 58 26.55 30.24 -1.33
CA VAL A 58 27.17 29.08 -0.67
C VAL A 58 28.01 29.54 0.52
N ASP A 59 27.67 29.07 1.71
CA ASP A 59 28.39 29.34 2.97
C ASP A 59 28.68 28.04 3.73
N PRO A 60 29.93 27.54 3.72
CA PRO A 60 30.31 26.31 4.39
C PRO A 60 30.09 26.29 5.91
N ALA A 61 29.86 27.46 6.53
CA ALA A 61 29.59 27.56 7.96
C ALA A 61 28.11 27.35 8.32
N GLN A 62 27.21 27.26 7.32
CA GLN A 62 25.78 27.10 7.53
C GLN A 62 25.30 25.67 7.17
N PRO A 63 24.24 25.15 7.81
CA PRO A 63 23.64 23.86 7.45
C PRO A 63 23.25 23.80 5.97
N GLY A 64 23.60 22.68 5.30
CA GLY A 64 23.37 22.50 3.87
C GLY A 64 24.06 23.53 2.98
N PHE A 65 25.08 24.22 3.50
CA PHE A 65 25.81 25.29 2.83
C PHE A 65 24.96 26.49 2.38
N LYS A 66 23.77 26.66 2.97
CA LYS A 66 22.85 27.75 2.65
C LYS A 66 23.17 29.01 3.45
N GLY A 67 23.91 29.92 2.83
CA GLY A 67 24.29 31.22 3.39
C GLY A 67 23.21 32.30 3.26
N VAL A 68 23.64 33.53 3.00
CA VAL A 68 22.72 34.66 2.83
C VAL A 68 21.86 34.49 1.56
N VAL A 69 20.58 34.85 1.66
CA VAL A 69 19.67 34.88 0.51
C VAL A 69 20.12 35.98 -0.46
N ALA A 70 20.52 35.58 -1.66
CA ALA A 70 20.96 36.47 -2.74
C ALA A 70 19.78 37.01 -3.56
N ALA A 71 18.75 36.19 -3.78
CA ALA A 71 17.55 36.56 -4.51
C ALA A 71 16.39 35.60 -4.19
N THR A 72 15.16 36.04 -4.45
CA THR A 72 13.95 35.21 -4.42
C THR A 72 13.12 35.44 -5.67
N ALA A 73 12.40 34.40 -6.09
CA ALA A 73 11.49 34.41 -7.23
C ALA A 73 10.38 33.37 -7.04
N THR A 74 9.53 33.21 -8.05
CA THR A 74 8.53 32.15 -8.11
C THR A 74 8.53 31.50 -9.48
N THR A 75 8.01 30.28 -9.58
CA THR A 75 7.63 29.71 -10.88
C THR A 75 6.25 30.19 -11.29
N ASN A 76 5.99 30.29 -12.60
CA ASN A 76 4.68 30.66 -13.14
C ASN A 76 3.77 29.44 -13.36
N ALA A 77 2.60 29.66 -13.97
CA ALA A 77 1.65 28.60 -14.31
C ALA A 77 2.19 27.56 -15.31
N GLY A 78 3.25 27.87 -16.05
CA GLY A 78 3.98 26.92 -16.91
C GLY A 78 5.25 26.40 -16.26
N ALA A 79 5.36 26.45 -14.92
CA ALA A 79 6.48 25.99 -14.11
C ALA A 79 7.85 26.64 -14.40
N ALA A 80 7.90 27.73 -15.17
CA ALA A 80 9.14 28.45 -15.45
C ALA A 80 9.42 29.52 -14.39
N ILE A 81 10.68 29.68 -13.99
CA ILE A 81 11.13 30.77 -13.12
C ILE A 81 10.77 32.13 -13.75
N VAL A 82 10.18 33.03 -12.97
CA VAL A 82 9.86 34.39 -13.40
C VAL A 82 10.47 35.42 -12.46
N GLY A 83 11.16 36.41 -13.05
CA GLY A 83 11.64 37.58 -12.33
C GLY A 83 12.88 37.36 -11.45
N LEU A 84 13.57 36.23 -11.58
CA LEU A 84 14.80 35.97 -10.85
C LEU A 84 15.96 36.78 -11.43
N VAL A 85 16.46 37.73 -10.65
CA VAL A 85 17.59 38.60 -11.01
C VAL A 85 18.64 38.56 -9.90
N LEU A 86 19.84 38.09 -10.22
CA LEU A 86 20.95 38.03 -9.27
C LEU A 86 21.59 39.41 -9.07
N PRO A 87 22.08 39.70 -7.84
CA PRO A 87 22.77 40.95 -7.56
C PRO A 87 24.04 41.08 -8.41
N ALA A 88 24.36 42.30 -8.84
CA ALA A 88 25.57 42.58 -9.59
C ALA A 88 26.68 43.18 -8.70
N PRO A 89 27.92 42.69 -8.76
CA PRO A 89 28.36 41.52 -9.54
C PRO A 89 27.84 40.21 -8.95
N ALA A 90 27.44 39.28 -9.82
CA ALA A 90 27.11 37.92 -9.38
C ALA A 90 28.40 37.23 -8.89
N ALA A 91 28.27 36.45 -7.83
CA ALA A 91 29.34 35.74 -7.16
C ALA A 91 28.91 34.27 -6.92
N PRO A 92 28.77 33.46 -7.98
CA PRO A 92 28.53 32.03 -7.84
C PRO A 92 29.71 31.35 -7.13
N PRO A 93 29.53 30.14 -6.55
CA PRO A 93 28.35 29.28 -6.70
C PRO A 93 27.15 29.73 -5.86
N TYR A 94 25.95 29.42 -6.35
CA TYR A 94 24.68 29.58 -5.63
C TYR A 94 23.93 28.26 -5.53
N ILE A 95 23.21 28.04 -4.42
CA ILE A 95 22.20 26.97 -4.29
C ILE A 95 20.83 27.57 -4.58
N LEU A 96 20.11 26.97 -5.53
CA LEU A 96 18.73 27.32 -5.83
C LEU A 96 17.82 26.27 -5.17
N GLU A 97 16.97 26.70 -4.26
CA GLU A 97 15.99 25.85 -3.58
C GLU A 97 14.58 26.23 -4.05
N PHE A 98 13.85 25.23 -4.54
CA PHE A 98 12.45 25.30 -4.92
C PHE A 98 11.63 24.70 -3.79
N THR A 99 10.75 25.50 -3.18
CA THR A 99 9.92 25.06 -2.06
C THR A 99 8.45 25.17 -2.42
N SER A 100 7.72 24.09 -2.14
CA SER A 100 6.29 24.00 -2.35
C SER A 100 5.51 24.73 -1.27
N THR A 101 4.38 25.31 -1.67
CA THR A 101 3.42 26.01 -0.81
C THR A 101 2.02 25.45 -1.06
N THR A 102 1.02 25.90 -0.31
CA THR A 102 -0.38 25.46 -0.49
C THR A 102 -0.96 25.72 -1.89
N GLY A 103 -0.35 26.63 -2.68
CA GLY A 103 -0.75 26.90 -4.07
C GLY A 103 0.17 26.29 -5.13
N THR A 104 1.18 25.54 -4.72
CA THR A 104 2.12 24.87 -5.63
C THR A 104 1.49 23.59 -6.15
N ALA A 105 1.55 23.40 -7.47
CA ALA A 105 1.01 22.23 -8.13
C ALA A 105 2.08 21.57 -9.02
N ASP A 106 2.10 20.25 -9.00
CA ASP A 106 2.76 19.45 -10.02
C ASP A 106 1.89 19.48 -11.29
N LEU A 107 2.41 20.03 -12.40
CA LEU A 107 1.62 20.17 -13.63
C LEU A 107 1.29 18.84 -14.31
N THR A 108 1.99 17.77 -13.97
CA THR A 108 1.75 16.43 -14.50
C THR A 108 0.46 15.84 -13.92
N THR A 109 0.20 16.09 -12.64
CA THR A 109 -0.92 15.47 -11.90
C THR A 109 -2.02 16.47 -11.53
N GLY A 110 -1.71 17.77 -11.52
CA GLY A 110 -2.58 18.83 -11.00
C GLY A 110 -2.68 18.86 -9.46
N MET A 111 -1.98 17.95 -8.77
CA MET A 111 -2.00 17.80 -7.32
C MET A 111 -0.82 18.50 -6.66
N ALA A 112 -0.80 18.54 -5.32
CA ALA A 112 0.38 18.97 -4.58
C ALA A 112 1.57 18.03 -4.87
N PRO A 113 2.80 18.56 -5.00
CA PRO A 113 3.96 17.75 -5.28
C PRO A 113 4.33 16.85 -4.09
N VAL A 114 4.73 15.62 -4.38
CA VAL A 114 5.11 14.62 -3.38
C VAL A 114 6.46 14.97 -2.73
N ILE A 115 7.41 15.47 -3.52
CA ILE A 115 8.66 16.04 -3.03
C ILE A 115 8.50 17.55 -2.95
N THR A 116 8.53 18.08 -1.74
CA THR A 116 8.17 19.47 -1.48
C THR A 116 9.34 20.42 -1.65
N THR A 117 10.58 19.93 -1.55
CA THR A 117 11.81 20.71 -1.68
C THR A 117 12.76 20.12 -2.72
N LEU A 118 13.08 20.89 -3.76
CA LEU A 118 14.08 20.52 -4.76
C LEU A 118 15.25 21.50 -4.75
N ARG A 119 16.48 21.01 -4.90
CA ARG A 119 17.70 21.82 -4.94
C ARG A 119 18.52 21.55 -6.17
N THR A 120 19.22 22.59 -6.60
CA THR A 120 20.22 22.55 -7.67
C THR A 120 21.25 23.66 -7.45
N VAL A 121 22.25 23.71 -8.30
CA VAL A 121 23.37 24.63 -8.21
C VAL A 121 23.43 25.54 -9.43
N LEU A 122 23.95 26.74 -9.24
CA LEU A 122 24.33 27.64 -10.31
C LEU A 122 25.81 27.99 -10.17
N THR A 123 26.63 27.39 -11.03
CA THR A 123 28.07 27.64 -11.10
C THR A 123 28.39 28.80 -12.04
N GLN A 124 29.63 29.27 -12.02
CA GLN A 124 30.09 30.30 -12.96
C GLN A 124 29.98 29.81 -14.42
N ALA A 125 30.32 28.54 -14.69
CA ALA A 125 30.25 27.98 -16.04
C ALA A 125 28.81 27.95 -16.59
N MET A 126 27.84 27.58 -15.77
CA MET A 126 26.42 27.59 -16.15
C MET A 126 25.91 29.01 -16.41
N LEU A 127 26.34 29.98 -15.59
CA LEU A 127 26.00 31.39 -15.78
C LEU A 127 26.56 31.94 -17.10
N ASP A 128 27.81 31.59 -17.42
CA ASP A 128 28.49 32.01 -18.64
C ASP A 128 27.89 31.36 -19.89
N ALA A 129 27.44 30.11 -19.78
CA ALA A 129 26.74 29.39 -20.84
C ALA A 129 25.29 29.87 -21.05
N GLY A 130 24.70 30.52 -20.05
CA GLY A 130 23.31 31.00 -20.09
C GLY A 130 22.29 29.86 -20.17
N THR A 131 22.62 28.70 -19.59
CA THR A 131 21.75 27.52 -19.59
C THR A 131 20.57 27.71 -18.64
N ASN A 132 19.46 27.05 -18.95
CA ASN A 132 18.37 26.93 -18.01
C ASN A 132 18.80 25.99 -16.86
N VAL A 133 18.46 26.35 -15.63
CA VAL A 133 18.84 25.60 -14.43
C VAL A 133 17.63 24.84 -13.91
N TYR A 134 17.76 23.52 -13.79
CA TYR A 134 16.66 22.68 -13.30
C TYR A 134 17.02 22.06 -11.96
N ALA A 135 16.03 22.00 -11.06
CA ALA A 135 16.13 21.24 -9.83
C ALA A 135 15.26 20.00 -9.92
N THR A 136 15.84 18.84 -9.65
CA THR A 136 15.21 17.53 -9.66
C THR A 136 15.56 16.77 -8.38
N PRO A 137 14.92 15.64 -8.07
CA PRO A 137 15.30 14.80 -6.94
C PRO A 137 16.79 14.38 -7.02
N LEU A 138 17.29 14.03 -8.21
CA LEU A 138 18.70 13.67 -8.41
C LEU A 138 19.65 14.85 -8.11
N THR A 139 19.37 16.06 -8.63
CA THR A 139 20.23 17.22 -8.32
C THR A 139 20.14 17.63 -6.85
N THR A 140 19.01 17.33 -6.20
CA THR A 140 18.82 17.59 -4.77
C THR A 140 19.74 16.71 -3.94
N MET A 141 19.76 15.41 -4.23
CA MET A 141 20.70 14.47 -3.60
C MET A 141 22.14 14.87 -3.89
N ALA A 142 22.48 15.25 -5.13
CA ALA A 142 23.84 15.59 -5.51
C ALA A 142 24.36 16.83 -4.79
N VAL A 143 23.50 17.85 -4.62
CA VAL A 143 23.82 19.04 -3.83
C VAL A 143 23.99 18.70 -2.35
N ASP A 144 23.12 17.86 -1.79
CA ASP A 144 23.20 17.46 -0.38
C ASP A 144 24.48 16.63 -0.13
N MET A 145 24.81 15.64 -0.98
CA MET A 145 26.06 14.87 -0.93
C MET A 145 27.31 15.74 -1.09
N ALA A 146 27.34 16.62 -2.10
CA ALA A 146 28.48 17.52 -2.30
C ALA A 146 28.70 18.44 -1.08
N ALA A 147 27.62 18.86 -0.40
CA ALA A 147 27.73 19.63 0.84
C ALA A 147 28.29 18.80 2.01
N LEU A 148 27.92 17.53 2.14
CA LEU A 148 28.43 16.62 3.17
C LEU A 148 29.93 16.35 3.03
N ARG A 149 30.44 16.26 1.79
CA ARG A 149 31.85 15.95 1.48
C ARG A 149 32.79 17.15 1.57
N SER A 150 32.25 18.35 1.72
CA SER A 150 33.00 19.58 1.50
C SER A 150 33.31 20.32 2.78
N ALA A 151 34.51 20.90 2.84
CA ALA A 151 34.90 21.83 3.91
C ALA A 151 34.93 23.30 3.45
N SER A 152 34.72 23.56 2.15
CA SER A 152 34.77 24.90 1.56
C SER A 152 33.87 25.01 0.32
N ALA A 153 33.57 26.24 -0.11
CA ALA A 153 32.79 26.47 -1.33
C ALA A 153 33.51 25.99 -2.60
N ALA A 154 34.85 25.98 -2.61
CA ALA A 154 35.63 25.44 -3.73
C ALA A 154 35.58 23.91 -3.77
N ALA A 155 35.70 23.25 -2.61
CA ALA A 155 35.53 21.81 -2.48
C ALA A 155 34.11 21.38 -2.87
N PHE A 156 33.09 22.17 -2.49
CA PHE A 156 31.71 21.94 -2.89
C PHE A 156 31.55 21.90 -4.40
N VAL A 157 32.12 22.87 -5.11
CA VAL A 157 32.05 22.89 -6.58
C VAL A 157 32.80 21.72 -7.21
N ALA A 158 33.92 21.30 -6.63
CA ALA A 158 34.69 20.15 -7.10
C ALA A 158 34.00 18.80 -6.83
N ALA A 159 33.19 18.70 -5.77
CA ALA A 159 32.47 17.48 -5.40
C ALA A 159 31.18 17.27 -6.20
N LEU A 160 30.61 18.31 -6.82
CA LEU A 160 29.34 18.21 -7.55
C LEU A 160 29.38 17.21 -8.72
N PRO A 161 30.39 17.20 -9.61
CA PRO A 161 30.42 16.23 -10.71
C PRO A 161 30.50 14.79 -10.20
N VAL A 162 31.34 14.54 -9.19
CA VAL A 162 31.52 13.22 -8.57
C VAL A 162 30.22 12.74 -7.93
N ALA A 163 29.59 13.57 -7.09
CA ALA A 163 28.30 13.25 -6.49
C ALA A 163 27.20 13.05 -7.55
N GLY A 164 27.24 13.82 -8.64
CA GLY A 164 26.30 13.67 -9.75
C GLY A 164 26.45 12.33 -10.47
N GLN A 165 27.67 11.84 -10.67
CA GLN A 165 27.93 10.54 -11.30
C GLN A 165 27.56 9.38 -10.40
N GLU A 166 27.95 9.41 -9.11
CA GLU A 166 27.55 8.35 -8.18
C GLU A 166 26.02 8.21 -8.07
N ILE A 167 25.29 9.32 -8.07
CA ILE A 167 23.82 9.26 -8.09
C ILE A 167 23.33 8.71 -9.43
N ALA A 168 23.97 9.06 -10.55
CA ALA A 168 23.61 8.54 -11.87
C ALA A 168 23.85 7.03 -11.99
N SER A 169 24.95 6.51 -11.46
CA SER A 169 25.25 5.07 -11.47
C SER A 169 24.32 4.27 -10.54
N THR A 170 24.04 4.80 -9.35
CA THR A 170 23.31 4.07 -8.31
C THR A 170 21.79 4.25 -8.42
N LEU A 171 21.33 5.49 -8.61
CA LEU A 171 19.93 5.90 -8.62
C LEU A 171 19.56 6.67 -9.90
N GLY A 172 20.33 6.47 -10.97
CA GLY A 172 20.03 7.04 -12.28
C GLY A 172 19.29 6.07 -13.19
N PHE A 173 19.05 4.84 -12.76
CA PHE A 173 18.11 3.90 -13.41
C PHE A 173 18.42 3.67 -14.91
N GLY A 174 19.70 3.65 -15.29
CA GLY A 174 20.11 3.50 -16.69
C GLY A 174 20.11 4.79 -17.51
N ILE A 175 20.28 5.95 -16.89
CA ILE A 175 20.55 7.18 -17.65
C ILE A 175 21.82 7.02 -18.48
N ASP A 176 21.71 7.39 -19.76
CA ASP A 176 22.82 7.37 -20.69
C ASP A 176 23.97 8.25 -20.19
N ALA A 177 25.23 7.80 -20.35
CA ALA A 177 26.42 8.50 -19.88
C ALA A 177 26.58 9.94 -20.46
N SER A 178 25.86 10.30 -21.53
CA SER A 178 25.81 11.67 -22.05
C SER A 178 24.89 12.62 -21.26
N VAL A 179 24.09 12.09 -20.32
CA VAL A 179 23.19 12.86 -19.46
C VAL A 179 23.95 13.41 -18.25
N ASP A 180 24.25 14.70 -18.28
CA ASP A 180 24.65 15.44 -17.08
C ASP A 180 23.40 15.96 -16.36
N ILE A 181 23.17 15.49 -15.13
CA ILE A 181 21.99 15.84 -14.32
C ILE A 181 21.89 17.35 -14.00
N PHE A 182 22.98 18.12 -14.07
CA PHE A 182 22.96 19.56 -13.78
C PHE A 182 22.69 20.42 -15.01
N SER A 183 22.94 19.91 -16.23
CA SER A 183 22.85 20.69 -17.47
C SER A 183 21.83 20.16 -18.48
N THR A 184 21.51 18.87 -18.43
CA THR A 184 20.49 18.24 -19.28
C THR A 184 19.09 18.66 -18.82
N PRO A 185 18.23 19.21 -19.68
CA PRO A 185 16.86 19.54 -19.30
C PRO A 185 16.04 18.28 -18.97
N PRO A 186 15.29 18.22 -17.85
CA PRO A 186 14.39 17.11 -17.51
C PRO A 186 13.00 17.22 -18.17
N LEU A 187 12.83 18.17 -19.11
CA LEU A 187 11.57 18.42 -19.81
C LEU A 187 11.81 18.87 -21.25
N ILE A 188 10.86 18.57 -22.12
CA ILE A 188 10.87 19.01 -23.51
C ILE A 188 10.51 20.50 -23.56
N ASN A 189 11.48 21.32 -23.98
CA ASN A 189 11.33 22.76 -24.14
C ASN A 189 11.59 23.18 -25.60
N ASN A 190 11.58 24.49 -25.87
CA ASN A 190 11.81 25.02 -27.23
C ASN A 190 13.28 24.87 -27.71
N ALA A 191 14.19 24.35 -26.88
CA ALA A 191 15.58 24.06 -27.24
C ALA A 191 15.84 22.56 -27.53
N THR A 192 15.02 21.64 -27.02
CA THR A 192 15.15 20.17 -27.24
C THR A 192 14.54 19.72 -28.57
N VAL A 193 15.13 20.17 -29.68
CA VAL A 193 14.57 19.97 -31.03
C VAL A 193 15.05 18.66 -31.67
N LEU A 194 16.25 18.18 -31.34
CA LEU A 194 16.83 16.97 -31.95
C LEU A 194 16.30 15.70 -31.28
N ALA A 195 16.17 14.61 -32.05
CA ALA A 195 15.69 13.34 -31.52
C ALA A 195 16.60 12.79 -30.40
N ALA A 196 17.92 12.95 -30.54
CA ALA A 196 18.88 12.56 -29.51
C ALA A 196 18.68 13.35 -28.20
N ASP A 197 18.47 14.67 -28.29
CA ASP A 197 18.18 15.50 -27.11
C ASP A 197 16.88 15.07 -26.43
N GLN A 198 15.85 14.70 -27.20
CA GLN A 198 14.57 14.21 -26.65
C GLN A 198 14.72 12.83 -25.99
N GLN A 199 15.60 11.96 -26.52
CA GLN A 199 15.93 10.68 -25.89
C GLN A 199 16.69 10.88 -24.59
N ALA A 200 17.68 11.78 -24.55
CA ALA A 200 18.39 12.13 -23.32
C ALA A 200 17.45 12.72 -22.26
N VAL A 201 16.51 13.59 -22.66
CA VAL A 201 15.45 14.11 -21.77
C VAL A 201 14.56 12.98 -21.26
N ALA A 202 14.20 12.00 -22.10
CA ALA A 202 13.38 10.86 -21.70
C ALA A 202 14.09 9.97 -20.69
N GLY A 203 15.35 9.61 -20.94
CA GLY A 203 16.17 8.85 -19.99
C GLY A 203 16.33 9.60 -18.66
N TYR A 204 16.72 10.88 -18.71
CA TYR A 204 16.85 11.67 -17.49
C TYR A 204 15.53 11.79 -16.72
N ARG A 205 14.42 11.97 -17.44
CA ARG A 205 13.12 12.07 -16.78
C ARG A 205 12.65 10.74 -16.20
N SER A 206 12.96 9.62 -16.83
CA SER A 206 12.72 8.30 -16.24
C SER A 206 13.41 8.18 -14.88
N ALA A 207 14.68 8.55 -14.78
CA ALA A 207 15.40 8.51 -13.50
C ALA A 207 14.75 9.40 -12.43
N VAL A 208 14.33 10.62 -12.81
CA VAL A 208 13.62 11.54 -11.92
C VAL A 208 12.33 10.93 -11.37
N GLU A 209 11.53 10.30 -12.23
CA GLU A 209 10.27 9.69 -11.82
C GLU A 209 10.47 8.38 -11.05
N ALA A 210 11.45 7.57 -11.44
CA ALA A 210 11.83 6.34 -10.76
C ALA A 210 12.31 6.62 -9.34
N LEU A 211 13.24 7.57 -9.16
CA LEU A 211 13.70 7.99 -7.84
C LEU A 211 12.53 8.51 -7.00
N THR A 212 11.61 9.27 -7.60
CA THR A 212 10.44 9.78 -6.87
C THR A 212 9.50 8.65 -6.44
N ALA A 213 9.21 7.70 -7.33
CA ALA A 213 8.37 6.54 -7.03
C ALA A 213 8.99 5.71 -5.90
N LEU A 214 10.29 5.43 -6.01
CA LEU A 214 11.09 4.73 -5.01
C LEU A 214 10.97 5.39 -3.63
N VAL A 215 11.32 6.68 -3.50
CA VAL A 215 11.29 7.34 -2.18
C VAL A 215 9.89 7.44 -1.59
N THR A 216 8.85 7.49 -2.43
CA THR A 216 7.45 7.52 -1.98
C THR A 216 7.02 6.16 -1.45
N GLN A 217 7.38 5.07 -2.14
CA GLN A 217 7.13 3.72 -1.66
C GLN A 217 7.93 3.39 -0.39
N MET A 218 9.20 3.78 -0.35
CA MET A 218 10.03 3.65 0.85
C MET A 218 9.39 4.37 2.04
N ASP A 219 8.93 5.62 1.87
CA ASP A 219 8.23 6.39 2.91
C ASP A 219 6.96 5.67 3.40
N ALA A 220 6.17 5.11 2.48
CA ALA A 220 4.97 4.33 2.83
C ALA A 220 5.30 3.11 3.70
N ARG A 221 6.42 2.41 3.44
CA ARG A 221 6.84 1.22 4.20
C ARG A 221 7.34 1.54 5.61
N ILE A 222 7.94 2.71 5.82
CA ILE A 222 8.54 3.08 7.12
C ILE A 222 7.74 4.13 7.88
N SER A 223 6.68 4.68 7.29
CA SER A 223 5.87 5.76 7.86
C SER A 223 6.72 6.98 8.28
N ALA A 224 7.75 7.34 7.49
CA ALA A 224 8.71 8.42 7.80
C ALA A 224 8.10 9.83 7.72
N SER A 225 6.81 9.92 7.42
CA SER A 225 5.98 11.13 7.42
C SER A 225 6.08 12.01 6.16
N ASN A 226 7.13 11.88 5.33
CA ASN A 226 7.19 12.41 3.96
C ASN A 226 8.39 11.89 3.13
N ALA A 227 8.24 11.92 1.81
CA ALA A 227 9.27 11.55 0.83
C ALA A 227 10.55 12.40 0.88
N ASP A 228 10.49 13.69 1.27
CA ASP A 228 11.67 14.55 1.41
C ASP A 228 12.66 14.00 2.47
N THR A 229 12.14 13.38 3.53
CA THR A 229 12.95 12.79 4.61
C THR A 229 13.71 11.56 4.10
N VAL A 230 13.04 10.71 3.33
CA VAL A 230 13.66 9.52 2.72
C VAL A 230 14.70 9.92 1.69
N LEU A 231 14.41 10.90 0.82
CA LEU A 231 15.36 11.40 -0.18
C LEU A 231 16.66 11.92 0.47
N ASN A 232 16.54 12.68 1.56
CA ASN A 232 17.70 13.19 2.29
C ASN A 232 18.47 12.04 2.98
N ALA A 233 17.76 11.06 3.54
CA ALA A 233 18.39 9.92 4.19
C ALA A 233 19.15 9.03 3.20
N LEU A 234 18.60 8.79 1.99
CA LEU A 234 19.32 8.12 0.91
C LEU A 234 20.59 8.87 0.48
N ALA A 235 20.55 10.21 0.45
CA ALA A 235 21.74 11.00 0.14
C ALA A 235 22.81 10.89 1.24
N VAL A 236 22.43 10.63 2.49
CA VAL A 236 23.36 10.41 3.60
C VAL A 236 23.93 9.00 3.59
N ASP A 237 23.09 8.00 3.31
CA ASP A 237 23.44 6.58 3.15
C ASP A 237 24.46 6.44 2.02
N LEU A 238 24.07 6.81 0.79
CA LEU A 238 24.95 6.79 -0.39
C LEU A 238 26.27 7.57 -0.22
N ASN A 239 26.30 8.57 0.66
CA ASN A 239 27.51 9.35 0.89
C ASN A 239 28.66 8.56 1.54
N ASP A 240 28.39 7.42 2.19
CA ASP A 240 29.44 6.51 2.67
C ASP A 240 29.90 5.47 1.63
N GLY A 241 29.31 5.51 0.43
CA GLY A 241 29.75 4.75 -0.73
C GLY A 241 28.89 3.52 -1.04
N THR A 242 27.82 3.26 -0.29
CA THR A 242 26.86 2.19 -0.60
C THR A 242 25.45 2.63 -0.14
N ILE A 243 24.40 2.04 -0.72
CA ILE A 243 23.04 2.10 -0.16
C ILE A 243 22.79 0.79 0.57
N ASP A 244 23.11 0.76 1.87
CA ASP A 244 22.98 -0.43 2.72
C ASP A 244 22.17 -0.16 4.00
N GLY A 245 21.65 1.07 4.14
CA GLY A 245 20.91 1.49 5.34
C GLY A 245 21.82 1.67 6.55
N LEU A 246 23.12 1.71 6.34
CA LEU A 246 24.08 2.19 7.32
C LEU A 246 24.41 3.64 7.01
N VAL A 247 25.08 4.28 7.96
CA VAL A 247 25.69 5.59 7.78
C VAL A 247 27.14 5.49 8.20
N ALA A 248 27.95 6.41 7.69
CA ALA A 248 29.37 6.53 7.95
C ALA A 248 29.79 6.08 9.37
N GLY A 249 30.56 4.99 9.43
CA GLY A 249 30.96 4.32 10.67
C GLY A 249 30.17 3.06 11.00
N GLY A 250 29.34 2.55 10.06
CA GLY A 250 28.62 1.29 10.17
C GLY A 250 27.43 1.33 11.14
N LEU A 251 26.89 2.53 11.40
CA LEU A 251 25.72 2.70 12.27
C LEU A 251 24.45 2.60 11.44
N PRO A 252 23.36 1.97 11.93
CA PRO A 252 22.12 1.90 11.18
C PRO A 252 21.50 3.29 10.98
N SER A 253 21.02 3.55 9.77
CA SER A 253 20.28 4.74 9.41
C SER A 253 18.98 4.84 10.22
N PRO A 254 18.64 6.01 10.78
CA PRO A 254 17.41 6.19 11.55
C PRO A 254 16.15 6.24 10.66
N VAL A 255 16.32 6.30 9.33
CA VAL A 255 15.23 6.41 8.35
C VAL A 255 15.27 5.23 7.39
N ILE A 256 16.43 4.92 6.80
CA ILE A 256 16.56 3.81 5.85
C ILE A 256 16.64 2.50 6.63
N THR A 257 15.51 1.83 6.78
CA THR A 257 15.44 0.50 7.41
C THR A 257 15.66 -0.59 6.36
N ALA A 258 15.98 -1.81 6.79
CA ALA A 258 16.03 -2.98 5.91
C ALA A 258 14.72 -3.19 5.12
N GLN A 259 13.57 -2.81 5.67
CA GLN A 259 12.28 -2.88 4.97
C GLN A 259 12.14 -1.81 3.88
N ALA A 260 12.75 -0.64 4.04
CA ALA A 260 12.79 0.39 3.02
C ALA A 260 13.73 0.00 1.87
N LEU A 261 14.89 -0.59 2.18
CA LEU A 261 15.87 -1.00 1.16
C LEU A 261 15.33 -2.03 0.20
N ARG A 262 14.38 -2.87 0.62
CA ARG A 262 13.72 -3.84 -0.26
C ARG A 262 12.98 -3.21 -1.44
N VAL A 263 12.66 -1.91 -1.40
CA VAL A 263 12.07 -1.23 -2.58
C VAL A 263 13.10 -1.09 -3.71
N LEU A 264 14.40 -1.11 -3.41
CA LEU A 264 15.48 -1.04 -4.41
C LEU A 264 15.63 -2.34 -5.21
N GLU A 265 15.03 -3.44 -4.75
CA GLU A 265 15.05 -4.74 -5.42
C GLU A 265 14.00 -4.82 -6.55
N GLN A 266 13.09 -3.84 -6.64
CA GLN A 266 11.98 -3.84 -7.58
C GLN A 266 12.40 -3.51 -9.01
N GLY A 267 11.64 -4.07 -9.97
CA GLY A 267 11.70 -3.68 -11.37
C GLY A 267 11.41 -2.19 -11.55
N THR A 268 12.37 -1.43 -12.05
CA THR A 268 12.24 0.04 -12.10
C THR A 268 11.24 0.52 -13.17
N ALA A 269 10.88 -0.36 -14.11
CA ALA A 269 9.93 -0.13 -15.18
C ALA A 269 8.45 -0.18 -14.75
N THR A 270 8.14 -0.98 -13.74
CA THR A 270 6.78 -1.24 -13.23
C THR A 270 6.36 -0.21 -12.18
N LEU A 271 7.32 0.46 -11.53
CA LEU A 271 7.07 1.52 -10.55
C LEU A 271 6.03 2.54 -11.04
N LEU A 272 4.95 2.69 -10.28
CA LEU A 272 3.93 3.69 -10.55
C LEU A 272 4.45 5.10 -10.22
N ILE A 273 4.31 6.01 -11.18
CA ILE A 273 4.65 7.41 -10.96
C ILE A 273 3.63 8.00 -9.97
N PRO A 274 4.06 8.56 -8.82
CA PRO A 274 3.14 8.99 -7.77
C PRO A 274 2.05 9.95 -8.25
N ASN A 275 0.82 9.72 -7.79
CA ASN A 275 -0.40 10.45 -8.19
C ASN A 275 -0.75 10.32 -9.68
N THR A 276 -0.33 9.24 -10.34
CA THR A 276 -0.73 8.89 -11.71
C THR A 276 -1.06 7.40 -11.81
N THR A 277 -1.65 7.00 -12.94
CA THR A 277 -1.83 5.59 -13.33
C THR A 277 -0.75 5.11 -14.29
N LEU A 278 0.31 5.90 -14.51
CA LEU A 278 1.37 5.61 -15.46
C LEU A 278 2.58 5.05 -14.74
N THR A 279 3.24 4.06 -15.35
CA THR A 279 4.51 3.53 -14.84
C THR A 279 5.70 4.34 -15.35
N VAL A 280 6.88 4.17 -14.75
CA VAL A 280 8.13 4.79 -15.22
C VAL A 280 8.43 4.42 -16.68
N ALA A 281 8.15 3.18 -17.11
CA ALA A 281 8.29 2.77 -18.51
C ALA A 281 7.46 3.62 -19.50
N GLN A 282 6.44 4.32 -19.00
CA GLN A 282 5.53 5.15 -19.78
C GLN A 282 5.86 6.66 -19.69
N VAL A 283 7.06 7.04 -19.21
CA VAL A 283 7.45 8.45 -19.02
C VAL A 283 7.33 9.30 -20.30
N THR A 284 7.47 8.69 -21.48
CA THR A 284 7.33 9.43 -22.75
C THR A 284 5.92 10.00 -22.92
N GLN A 285 4.90 9.37 -22.33
CA GLN A 285 3.52 9.89 -22.28
C GLN A 285 3.44 11.12 -21.37
N ILE A 286 4.12 11.09 -20.23
CA ILE A 286 4.22 12.24 -19.29
C ILE A 286 4.84 13.44 -20.01
N LEU A 287 5.97 13.25 -20.70
CA LEU A 287 6.64 14.31 -21.45
C LEU A 287 5.75 14.91 -22.55
N VAL A 288 4.95 14.09 -23.24
CA VAL A 288 3.98 14.58 -24.23
C VAL A 288 2.90 15.45 -23.57
N ILE A 289 2.32 15.01 -22.46
CA ILE A 289 1.31 15.76 -21.71
C ILE A 289 1.88 17.12 -21.26
N GLU A 290 3.11 17.13 -20.74
CA GLU A 290 3.76 18.31 -20.22
C GLU A 290 4.06 19.39 -21.26
N THR A 291 4.44 19.00 -22.48
CA THR A 291 4.65 19.98 -23.55
C THR A 291 3.41 20.82 -23.82
N ALA A 292 2.22 20.22 -23.71
CA ALA A 292 0.96 20.92 -23.92
C ALA A 292 0.66 21.92 -22.81
N VAL A 293 0.91 21.57 -21.54
CA VAL A 293 0.60 22.42 -20.37
C VAL A 293 1.67 23.49 -20.10
N THR A 294 2.94 23.23 -20.43
CA THR A 294 4.04 24.20 -20.31
C THR A 294 4.07 25.21 -21.47
N GLY A 295 3.29 24.97 -22.53
CA GLY A 295 3.21 25.85 -23.71
C GLY A 295 4.41 25.72 -24.66
N THR A 296 5.14 24.60 -24.59
CA THR A 296 6.23 24.27 -25.52
C THR A 296 5.66 23.98 -26.91
N THR A 297 6.34 24.47 -27.96
CA THR A 297 5.90 24.29 -29.36
C THR A 297 6.69 23.24 -30.13
N THR A 298 7.71 22.67 -29.49
CA THR A 298 8.54 21.59 -30.04
C THR A 298 7.70 20.35 -30.32
N SER A 299 7.96 19.70 -31.46
CA SER A 299 7.29 18.43 -31.79
C SER A 299 7.83 17.29 -30.94
N THR A 300 6.95 16.50 -30.36
CA THR A 300 7.24 15.28 -29.59
C THR A 300 7.15 13.99 -30.42
N ALA A 301 6.99 14.11 -31.74
CA ALA A 301 6.95 12.94 -32.63
C ALA A 301 8.16 11.99 -32.48
N PRO A 302 9.40 12.48 -32.22
CA PRO A 302 10.55 11.60 -31.98
C PRO A 302 10.39 10.67 -30.76
N LEU A 303 9.68 11.08 -29.72
CA LEU A 303 9.48 10.28 -28.50
C LEU A 303 8.73 8.97 -28.76
N ALA A 304 7.91 8.90 -29.80
CA ALA A 304 7.16 7.70 -30.15
C ALA A 304 8.05 6.53 -30.62
N ALA A 305 9.31 6.81 -30.98
CA ALA A 305 10.30 5.81 -31.37
C ALA A 305 11.39 5.62 -30.30
N THR A 306 11.27 6.29 -29.15
CA THR A 306 12.24 6.22 -28.05
C THR A 306 11.93 5.03 -27.16
N THR A 307 12.89 4.11 -27.04
CA THR A 307 12.93 3.11 -25.97
C THR A 307 13.86 3.65 -24.88
N VAL A 308 13.36 3.78 -23.66
CA VAL A 308 14.20 4.09 -22.49
C VAL A 308 14.57 2.78 -21.84
N GLU A 309 15.86 2.50 -21.77
CA GLU A 309 16.40 1.38 -21.01
C GLU A 309 16.34 1.76 -19.53
N LEU A 310 15.74 0.90 -18.72
CA LEU A 310 15.60 1.08 -17.28
C LEU A 310 16.33 -0.06 -16.62
N ILE A 311 17.27 0.28 -15.76
CA ILE A 311 18.10 -0.67 -15.03
C ILE A 311 17.65 -0.63 -13.56
N PRO A 312 17.64 -1.77 -12.84
CA PRO A 312 17.50 -1.77 -11.39
C PRO A 312 18.53 -0.87 -10.72
N THR A 313 18.22 -0.40 -9.51
CA THR A 313 19.18 0.40 -8.75
C THR A 313 20.37 -0.46 -8.34
N ALA A 314 21.59 -0.01 -8.66
CA ALA A 314 22.78 -0.58 -8.05
C ALA A 314 22.86 -0.13 -6.59
N ARG A 315 23.41 -0.98 -5.71
CA ARG A 315 23.63 -0.60 -4.30
C ARG A 315 24.99 0.05 -4.07
N THR A 316 25.93 -0.16 -4.98
CA THR A 316 27.25 0.47 -4.97
C THR A 316 27.36 1.46 -6.17
N PRO A 317 28.02 2.61 -6.01
CA PRO A 317 28.25 3.55 -7.13
C PRO A 317 29.37 3.11 -8.06
N ASP A 318 29.37 3.70 -9.25
CA ASP A 318 30.49 3.81 -10.19
C ASP A 318 30.78 5.32 -10.30
N THR A 319 31.90 5.74 -9.71
CA THR A 319 32.16 7.15 -9.41
C THR A 319 32.76 7.91 -10.58
N ASP A 320 33.52 7.23 -11.44
CA ASP A 320 34.18 7.82 -12.59
C ASP A 320 33.54 7.43 -13.93
N GLY A 321 32.61 6.47 -13.90
CA GLY A 321 31.69 6.15 -14.99
C GLY A 321 32.31 5.26 -16.06
N ASP A 322 33.27 4.42 -15.70
CA ASP A 322 33.93 3.49 -16.63
C ASP A 322 33.23 2.12 -16.76
N GLY A 323 32.23 1.87 -15.90
CA GLY A 323 31.41 0.67 -15.90
C GLY A 323 31.81 -0.37 -14.85
N VAL A 324 32.86 -0.16 -14.06
CA VAL A 324 33.21 -0.99 -12.90
C VAL A 324 32.73 -0.30 -11.63
N LEU A 325 31.95 -1.01 -10.80
CA LEU A 325 31.46 -0.42 -9.54
C LEU A 325 32.63 -0.24 -8.57
N ASN A 326 32.60 0.82 -7.77
CA ASN A 326 33.64 1.17 -6.79
C ASN A 326 34.10 0.02 -5.88
N ALA A 327 33.21 -0.94 -5.60
CA ALA A 327 33.51 -2.09 -4.75
C ALA A 327 34.48 -3.09 -5.41
N TYR A 328 34.57 -3.04 -6.75
CA TYR A 328 35.38 -3.92 -7.60
C TYR A 328 36.43 -3.16 -8.39
N ASP A 329 36.57 -1.86 -8.15
CA ASP A 329 37.47 -0.97 -8.87
C ASP A 329 38.64 -0.57 -7.96
N ALA A 330 39.87 -0.89 -8.38
CA ALA A 330 41.08 -0.50 -7.66
C ALA A 330 41.33 1.03 -7.72
N PHE A 331 40.82 1.70 -8.75
CA PHE A 331 40.92 3.15 -8.94
C PHE A 331 39.56 3.82 -9.18
N PRO A 332 38.68 3.90 -8.14
CA PRO A 332 37.32 4.44 -8.25
C PRO A 332 37.18 5.93 -8.64
N TYR A 333 38.24 6.58 -9.07
CA TYR A 333 38.23 7.99 -9.49
C TYR A 333 39.04 8.22 -10.78
N ASP A 334 39.56 7.17 -11.40
CA ASP A 334 40.29 7.22 -12.65
C ASP A 334 39.64 6.27 -13.68
N PRO A 335 38.80 6.78 -14.60
CA PRO A 335 38.01 5.96 -15.52
C PRO A 335 38.84 5.29 -16.63
N THR A 336 40.16 5.28 -16.48
CA THR A 336 41.11 4.64 -17.38
C THR A 336 41.86 3.49 -16.73
N GLU A 337 41.64 3.22 -15.45
CA GLU A 337 42.30 2.18 -14.67
C GLU A 337 41.28 1.48 -13.78
N THR A 338 41.22 0.15 -13.81
CA THR A 338 40.28 -0.62 -12.96
C THR A 338 40.95 -1.72 -12.15
N VAL A 339 42.15 -2.16 -12.59
CA VAL A 339 42.90 -3.28 -12.04
C VAL A 339 44.29 -2.80 -11.63
N ASP A 340 44.78 -3.33 -10.51
CA ASP A 340 46.10 -3.10 -9.92
C ASP A 340 46.66 -4.48 -9.53
N THR A 341 47.30 -5.15 -10.49
CA THR A 341 47.66 -6.56 -10.37
C THR A 341 48.72 -6.80 -9.28
N ASP A 342 49.72 -5.93 -9.18
CA ASP A 342 50.78 -6.01 -8.17
C ASP A 342 50.54 -5.17 -6.89
N ARG A 343 49.47 -4.35 -6.90
CA ARG A 343 49.04 -3.49 -5.79
C ARG A 343 50.07 -2.44 -5.40
N ASP A 344 50.88 -1.97 -6.35
CA ASP A 344 51.83 -0.89 -6.11
C ASP A 344 51.15 0.51 -6.10
N GLY A 345 49.90 0.57 -6.53
CA GLY A 345 49.07 1.78 -6.59
C GLY A 345 49.13 2.51 -7.94
N ILE A 346 49.67 1.88 -8.98
CA ILE A 346 49.59 2.28 -10.39
C ILE A 346 48.70 1.24 -11.10
N GLY A 347 47.72 1.69 -11.88
CA GLY A 347 46.84 0.75 -12.59
C GLY A 347 47.52 0.10 -13.78
N ASP A 348 47.10 -1.11 -14.11
CA ASP A 348 47.73 -1.96 -15.13
C ASP A 348 47.85 -1.27 -16.52
N ASN A 349 46.96 -0.33 -16.90
CA ASN A 349 47.07 0.36 -18.18
C ASN A 349 48.17 1.45 -18.19
N ALA A 350 48.55 1.95 -17.01
CA ALA A 350 49.60 2.96 -16.81
C ALA A 350 50.90 2.37 -16.28
N ASP A 351 50.84 1.19 -15.65
CA ASP A 351 52.01 0.45 -15.24
C ASP A 351 52.80 -0.02 -16.47
N THR A 352 54.10 -0.17 -16.29
CA THR A 352 55.00 -0.75 -17.27
C THR A 352 55.52 -2.13 -16.86
N ASP A 353 55.13 -2.62 -15.69
CA ASP A 353 55.53 -3.85 -15.01
C ASP A 353 54.35 -4.32 -14.13
N ALA A 354 53.19 -4.60 -14.74
CA ALA A 354 51.89 -4.63 -14.06
C ALA A 354 51.74 -5.71 -12.98
N ASP A 355 52.53 -6.79 -13.02
CA ASP A 355 52.58 -7.83 -11.99
C ASP A 355 53.78 -7.70 -11.03
N GLY A 356 54.65 -6.71 -11.25
CA GLY A 356 55.73 -6.33 -10.34
C GLY A 356 56.86 -7.36 -10.22
N ASP A 357 57.02 -8.27 -11.18
CA ASP A 357 58.09 -9.29 -11.14
C ASP A 357 59.47 -8.79 -11.59
N GLY A 358 59.51 -7.57 -12.14
CA GLY A 358 60.71 -6.88 -12.57
C GLY A 358 61.01 -6.99 -14.07
N VAL A 359 60.14 -7.61 -14.86
CA VAL A 359 60.19 -7.68 -16.31
C VAL A 359 59.06 -6.86 -16.93
N ALA A 360 59.42 -5.71 -17.49
CA ALA A 360 58.42 -4.80 -18.07
C ALA A 360 57.52 -5.46 -19.13
N ASP A 361 56.21 -5.16 -19.12
CA ASP A 361 55.14 -5.79 -19.92
C ASP A 361 55.49 -6.00 -21.40
N ILE A 362 56.23 -5.06 -21.98
CA ILE A 362 56.62 -5.10 -23.40
C ILE A 362 57.61 -6.22 -23.74
N ALA A 363 58.26 -6.77 -22.73
CA ALA A 363 59.27 -7.81 -22.80
C ALA A 363 58.81 -9.07 -22.05
N ASP A 364 57.65 -9.02 -21.40
CA ASP A 364 57.04 -10.12 -20.68
C ASP A 364 56.07 -10.89 -21.58
N ALA A 365 56.14 -12.22 -21.53
CA ALA A 365 55.18 -13.09 -22.21
C ALA A 365 53.85 -13.20 -21.45
N PHE A 366 53.86 -13.00 -20.14
CA PHE A 366 52.72 -13.03 -19.23
C PHE A 366 52.68 -11.79 -18.32
N PRO A 367 52.40 -10.59 -18.87
CA PRO A 367 52.51 -9.31 -18.15
C PRO A 367 51.63 -9.09 -16.90
N LEU A 368 50.82 -10.09 -16.50
CA LEU A 368 49.90 -10.03 -15.36
C LEU A 368 50.12 -11.22 -14.41
N ASN A 369 51.19 -11.99 -14.59
CA ASN A 369 51.51 -13.15 -13.79
C ASN A 369 52.96 -13.08 -13.33
N ALA A 370 53.15 -12.62 -12.09
CA ALA A 370 54.47 -12.40 -11.52
C ALA A 370 55.35 -13.66 -11.39
N ALA A 371 54.77 -14.85 -11.58
CA ALA A 371 55.50 -16.12 -11.56
C ALA A 371 56.08 -16.50 -12.93
N GLU A 372 55.68 -15.84 -14.02
CA GLU A 372 56.02 -16.23 -15.38
C GLU A 372 56.44 -15.05 -16.24
N THR A 373 57.64 -15.11 -16.82
CA THR A 373 58.17 -14.00 -17.64
C THR A 373 58.41 -14.39 -19.10
N ALA A 374 58.38 -15.69 -19.42
CA ALA A 374 58.84 -16.20 -20.70
C ALA A 374 58.10 -17.48 -21.11
N ASP A 375 57.78 -17.55 -22.41
CA ASP A 375 57.17 -18.69 -23.13
C ASP A 375 58.11 -19.01 -24.29
N THR A 376 58.97 -20.03 -24.13
CA THR A 376 60.08 -20.27 -25.06
C THR A 376 59.63 -20.97 -26.35
N ASP A 377 58.62 -21.84 -26.28
CA ASP A 377 58.12 -22.60 -27.42
C ASP A 377 56.84 -21.98 -28.05
N GLY A 378 56.19 -21.05 -27.35
CA GLY A 378 55.06 -20.26 -27.82
C GLY A 378 53.72 -21.00 -27.69
N ASP A 379 53.61 -21.98 -26.80
CA ASP A 379 52.40 -22.78 -26.63
C ASP A 379 51.35 -22.14 -25.70
N GLY A 380 51.76 -21.10 -24.96
CA GLY A 380 50.93 -20.32 -24.05
C GLY A 380 51.04 -20.71 -22.58
N ILE A 381 51.89 -21.67 -22.21
CA ILE A 381 52.28 -21.99 -20.84
C ILE A 381 53.64 -21.34 -20.57
N GLY A 382 53.83 -20.76 -19.38
CA GLY A 382 55.10 -20.12 -19.03
C GLY A 382 56.17 -21.15 -18.66
N ASN A 383 57.44 -20.83 -18.90
CA ASN A 383 58.54 -21.77 -18.71
C ASN A 383 58.67 -22.31 -17.27
N ASN A 384 58.17 -21.62 -16.23
CA ASN A 384 58.26 -22.14 -14.86
C ASN A 384 57.16 -23.20 -14.57
N ALA A 385 56.03 -23.15 -15.27
CA ALA A 385 54.92 -24.11 -15.20
C ALA A 385 54.97 -25.17 -16.31
N ASP A 386 55.64 -24.89 -17.43
CA ASP A 386 55.79 -25.82 -18.55
C ASP A 386 56.78 -26.94 -18.19
N LEU A 387 56.38 -28.17 -18.53
CA LEU A 387 57.20 -29.36 -18.31
C LEU A 387 58.14 -29.66 -19.49
N ASP A 388 57.94 -29.05 -20.66
CA ASP A 388 58.76 -29.19 -21.88
C ASP A 388 58.95 -27.81 -22.52
N GLY A 389 59.68 -26.93 -21.83
CA GLY A 389 59.71 -25.49 -22.10
C GLY A 389 60.18 -25.08 -23.51
N ASP A 390 60.83 -25.96 -24.27
CA ASP A 390 61.18 -25.71 -25.67
C ASP A 390 60.35 -26.53 -26.70
N GLY A 391 59.45 -27.39 -26.23
CA GLY A 391 58.54 -28.16 -27.05
C GLY A 391 59.24 -29.16 -27.98
N ASP A 392 60.46 -29.61 -27.66
CA ASP A 392 61.19 -30.62 -28.43
C ASP A 392 60.70 -32.06 -28.19
N GLY A 393 59.84 -32.24 -27.17
CA GLY A 393 59.20 -33.49 -26.80
C GLY A 393 59.94 -34.26 -25.70
N VAL A 394 60.80 -33.60 -24.94
CA VAL A 394 61.56 -34.16 -23.82
C VAL A 394 61.39 -33.24 -22.61
N ASP A 395 60.70 -33.75 -21.57
CA ASP A 395 60.46 -32.94 -20.37
C ASP A 395 61.75 -32.33 -19.79
N ASP A 396 61.68 -31.10 -19.30
CA ASP A 396 62.78 -30.26 -18.77
C ASP A 396 63.67 -30.99 -17.77
N VAL A 397 63.08 -31.81 -16.90
CA VAL A 397 63.79 -32.61 -15.90
C VAL A 397 64.71 -33.67 -16.52
N PHE A 398 64.41 -34.06 -17.76
CA PHE A 398 65.18 -34.99 -18.59
C PHE A 398 65.92 -34.30 -19.74
N ASP A 399 65.90 -32.97 -19.82
CA ASP A 399 66.65 -32.20 -20.80
C ASP A 399 67.84 -31.44 -20.18
N ALA A 400 69.01 -31.57 -20.80
CA ALA A 400 70.18 -30.79 -20.43
C ALA A 400 70.16 -29.36 -21.00
N TYR A 401 69.27 -29.07 -21.94
CA TYR A 401 69.02 -27.75 -22.53
C TYR A 401 67.51 -27.45 -22.61
N PRO A 402 66.80 -27.32 -21.47
CA PRO A 402 65.33 -27.21 -21.41
C PRO A 402 64.65 -26.05 -22.16
N LEU A 403 65.44 -25.14 -22.75
CA LEU A 403 64.96 -23.94 -23.45
C LEU A 403 65.60 -23.82 -24.86
N ASP A 404 66.22 -24.89 -25.39
CA ASP A 404 66.84 -24.94 -26.72
C ASP A 404 66.26 -26.09 -27.55
N PRO A 405 65.26 -25.82 -28.41
CA PRO A 405 64.47 -26.84 -29.12
C PRO A 405 65.26 -27.62 -30.17
N THR A 406 66.57 -27.37 -30.25
CA THR A 406 67.48 -28.03 -31.17
C THR A 406 68.40 -29.04 -30.48
N ARG A 407 68.31 -29.20 -29.15
CA ARG A 407 69.28 -29.97 -28.35
C ARG A 407 68.67 -30.64 -27.10
N SER A 408 68.24 -31.88 -27.22
CA SER A 408 67.95 -32.76 -26.06
C SER A 408 69.06 -33.77 -25.71
N LEU A 409 68.98 -34.43 -24.54
CA LEU A 409 69.88 -35.50 -24.06
C LEU A 409 69.82 -36.79 -24.92
N LEU A 410 70.42 -36.76 -26.12
CA LEU A 410 70.51 -37.95 -27.00
C LEU A 410 71.94 -38.33 -27.40
N SER A 411 72.91 -38.26 -26.48
CA SER A 411 74.14 -39.06 -26.60
C SER A 411 74.65 -39.61 -25.26
N ASP A 412 73.87 -40.51 -24.67
CA ASP A 412 74.30 -41.44 -23.62
C ASP A 412 74.58 -42.80 -24.29
N ALA A 413 75.87 -43.12 -24.51
CA ALA A 413 76.25 -44.24 -25.37
C ALA A 413 76.13 -45.61 -24.69
N ASP A 414 76.14 -45.65 -23.37
CA ASP A 414 76.05 -46.88 -22.57
C ASP A 414 74.82 -46.96 -21.65
N ALA A 415 73.98 -45.92 -21.67
CA ALA A 415 72.70 -45.80 -20.98
C ALA A 415 72.83 -45.79 -19.45
N ASP A 416 73.87 -45.16 -18.93
CA ASP A 416 74.12 -45.04 -17.48
C ASP A 416 73.63 -43.73 -16.85
N GLY A 417 73.12 -42.82 -17.68
CA GLY A 417 72.52 -41.55 -17.28
C GLY A 417 73.46 -40.35 -17.25
N TRP A 418 74.72 -40.48 -17.69
CA TRP A 418 75.68 -39.36 -17.78
C TRP A 418 76.17 -39.14 -19.21
N ASP A 419 76.15 -37.90 -19.71
CA ASP A 419 76.61 -37.61 -21.07
C ASP A 419 78.16 -37.65 -21.20
N ALA A 420 78.63 -37.72 -22.45
CA ALA A 420 80.06 -37.76 -22.78
C ALA A 420 80.87 -36.52 -22.37
N ALA A 421 80.23 -35.43 -21.95
CA ALA A 421 80.91 -34.24 -21.43
C ALA A 421 81.25 -34.36 -19.94
N TYR A 422 80.49 -35.16 -19.19
CA TYR A 422 80.65 -35.36 -17.75
C TYR A 422 81.13 -36.77 -17.37
N ASP A 423 81.01 -37.78 -18.25
CA ASP A 423 81.71 -39.06 -18.14
C ASP A 423 82.96 -39.12 -19.06
N PRO A 424 84.18 -39.05 -18.50
CA PRO A 424 85.40 -39.17 -19.30
C PRO A 424 85.62 -40.56 -19.93
N ASP A 425 84.80 -41.58 -19.60
CA ASP A 425 84.85 -42.93 -20.18
C ASP A 425 83.43 -43.50 -20.46
N ASP A 426 82.66 -42.78 -21.30
CA ASP A 426 81.30 -43.00 -21.90
C ASP A 426 81.12 -44.34 -22.66
N ALA A 427 81.56 -45.42 -22.03
CA ALA A 427 81.50 -46.78 -22.54
C ALA A 427 81.41 -47.84 -21.42
N ASN A 428 81.31 -47.40 -20.17
CA ASN A 428 81.05 -48.28 -19.03
C ASN A 428 80.19 -47.58 -17.96
N LEU A 429 79.23 -48.33 -17.40
CA LEU A 429 78.20 -47.90 -16.44
C LEU A 429 78.69 -47.37 -15.06
N ALA A 430 79.83 -46.70 -14.96
CA ALA A 430 80.49 -46.32 -13.70
C ALA A 430 80.58 -44.79 -13.52
N VAL A 431 79.66 -44.26 -12.72
CA VAL A 431 79.50 -42.82 -12.45
C VAL A 431 80.69 -42.15 -11.71
N PRO A 432 81.10 -40.90 -12.08
CA PRO A 432 82.09 -40.10 -11.37
C PRO A 432 81.58 -39.55 -10.02
N VAL A 433 82.37 -39.66 -8.95
CA VAL A 433 81.96 -39.49 -7.53
C VAL A 433 81.89 -38.02 -7.04
N GLU A 434 81.62 -37.03 -7.91
CA GLU A 434 81.53 -35.62 -7.49
C GLU A 434 80.29 -34.93 -8.06
N SER A 435 79.10 -35.18 -7.47
CA SER A 435 77.94 -34.27 -7.50
C SER A 435 76.93 -34.70 -6.43
N ILE A 436 76.85 -33.95 -5.32
CA ILE A 436 75.82 -34.12 -4.27
C ILE A 436 74.88 -32.90 -4.24
N ALA A 437 75.22 -31.80 -4.93
CA ALA A 437 74.45 -30.55 -4.86
C ALA A 437 73.21 -30.52 -5.77
N SER A 438 73.05 -31.49 -6.67
CA SER A 438 71.88 -31.59 -7.56
C SER A 438 70.88 -32.67 -7.12
N GLN A 439 71.07 -33.26 -5.94
CA GLN A 439 70.25 -34.37 -5.42
C GLN A 439 69.65 -34.07 -4.05
N ASP A 440 69.84 -32.85 -3.52
CA ASP A 440 69.50 -32.40 -2.16
C ASP A 440 69.01 -30.92 -2.29
N PRO A 441 67.79 -30.70 -2.84
CA PRO A 441 67.28 -29.38 -3.22
C PRO A 441 67.01 -28.45 -2.03
N ASP A 442 66.55 -29.00 -0.90
CA ASP A 442 66.23 -28.26 0.33
C ASP A 442 67.46 -28.05 1.25
N GLY A 443 68.55 -28.79 1.00
CA GLY A 443 69.83 -28.67 1.69
C GLY A 443 69.82 -29.21 3.11
N ASP A 444 68.87 -30.08 3.47
CA ASP A 444 68.76 -30.68 4.80
C ASP A 444 69.78 -31.82 5.04
N GLY A 445 70.44 -32.26 3.95
CA GLY A 445 71.48 -33.28 3.95
C GLY A 445 70.97 -34.70 3.68
N VAL A 446 69.72 -34.88 3.26
CA VAL A 446 69.18 -36.14 2.72
C VAL A 446 68.85 -35.96 1.24
N PRO A 447 69.39 -36.79 0.32
CA PRO A 447 69.09 -36.63 -1.09
C PRO A 447 67.73 -37.23 -1.50
N SER A 448 66.93 -36.49 -2.29
CA SER A 448 65.58 -36.80 -2.80
C SER A 448 65.45 -38.18 -3.45
N SER A 449 66.53 -38.65 -4.11
CA SER A 449 66.62 -40.03 -4.58
C SER A 449 67.80 -40.76 -3.96
N ALA A 450 67.52 -41.70 -3.07
CA ALA A 450 68.55 -42.56 -2.52
C ALA A 450 69.22 -43.39 -3.64
N PRO A 451 70.54 -43.30 -3.87
CA PRO A 451 71.20 -44.20 -4.80
C PRO A 451 71.03 -45.65 -4.30
N PRO A 452 70.79 -46.63 -5.19
CA PRO A 452 70.37 -47.96 -4.79
C PRO A 452 71.54 -48.79 -4.23
N ALA A 453 72.04 -48.46 -3.02
CA ALA A 453 72.87 -49.36 -2.18
C ALA A 453 73.30 -48.80 -0.80
N ARG A 454 72.59 -47.88 -0.13
CA ARG A 454 72.89 -47.59 1.30
C ARG A 454 71.79 -48.09 2.24
N ILE A 455 72.11 -49.16 2.97
CA ILE A 455 71.33 -49.64 4.12
C ILE A 455 71.34 -48.56 5.21
N GLY A 456 70.19 -47.92 5.41
CA GLY A 456 69.94 -46.95 6.47
C GLY A 456 69.77 -45.50 6.04
N SER A 457 69.67 -45.20 4.74
CA SER A 457 69.30 -43.85 4.27
C SER A 457 67.84 -43.57 4.62
N LEU A 458 67.59 -42.44 5.28
CA LEU A 458 66.26 -41.84 5.31
C LEU A 458 65.93 -41.50 3.86
N VAL A 459 64.74 -41.89 3.41
CA VAL A 459 64.17 -41.40 2.17
C VAL A 459 63.69 -40.01 2.54
N ASP A 460 64.17 -39.00 1.82
CA ASP A 460 63.54 -37.69 1.90
C ASP A 460 62.10 -37.84 1.42
N THR A 461 61.16 -37.22 2.12
CA THR A 461 59.74 -37.39 1.85
C THR A 461 59.03 -36.06 1.71
N ASP A 462 59.78 -34.96 1.64
CA ASP A 462 59.33 -33.56 1.69
C ASP A 462 60.43 -32.73 0.98
N ASP A 463 60.54 -32.93 -0.33
CA ASP A 463 61.69 -32.56 -1.17
C ASP A 463 61.96 -31.04 -1.25
N ASP A 464 60.99 -30.20 -0.87
CA ASP A 464 61.12 -28.74 -0.80
C ASP A 464 61.04 -28.17 0.63
N GLY A 465 60.69 -29.00 1.61
CA GLY A 465 60.71 -28.67 3.03
C GLY A 465 59.60 -27.69 3.47
N ASP A 466 58.50 -27.60 2.73
CA ASP A 466 57.33 -26.77 3.10
C ASP A 466 56.51 -27.37 4.27
N GLY A 467 56.72 -28.67 4.55
CA GLY A 467 56.08 -29.43 5.61
C GLY A 467 54.96 -30.36 5.16
N VAL A 468 54.67 -30.46 3.86
CA VAL A 468 53.75 -31.40 3.21
C VAL A 468 54.56 -32.48 2.51
N PRO A 469 54.38 -33.78 2.85
CA PRO A 469 55.18 -34.81 2.22
C PRO A 469 54.86 -35.00 0.73
N ASP A 470 55.85 -35.26 -0.14
CA ASP A 470 55.73 -35.35 -1.62
C ASP A 470 54.53 -36.18 -2.11
N ALA A 471 54.19 -37.24 -1.37
CA ALA A 471 53.08 -38.13 -1.72
C ALA A 471 51.69 -37.49 -1.55
N SER A 472 51.62 -36.33 -0.91
CA SER A 472 50.40 -35.56 -0.60
C SER A 472 50.56 -34.09 -1.00
N ASP A 473 51.63 -33.78 -1.70
CA ASP A 473 51.96 -32.45 -2.22
C ASP A 473 51.66 -32.44 -3.72
N ALA A 474 50.86 -31.48 -4.17
CA ALA A 474 50.58 -31.29 -5.60
C ALA A 474 51.81 -30.73 -6.35
N PHE A 475 52.68 -30.00 -5.66
CA PHE A 475 53.90 -29.40 -6.17
C PHE A 475 55.12 -29.75 -5.29
N PRO A 476 55.58 -31.02 -5.28
CA PRO A 476 56.62 -31.51 -4.35
C PRO A 476 58.00 -30.83 -4.38
N LEU A 477 58.19 -29.84 -5.25
CA LEU A 477 59.45 -29.11 -5.43
C LEU A 477 59.27 -27.59 -5.25
N ASN A 478 58.04 -27.12 -5.02
CA ASN A 478 57.73 -25.72 -4.85
C ASN A 478 57.33 -25.43 -3.40
N PRO A 479 58.26 -24.89 -2.57
CA PRO A 479 58.00 -24.71 -1.15
C PRO A 479 56.96 -23.63 -0.81
N ALA A 480 56.36 -23.00 -1.82
CA ALA A 480 55.29 -22.02 -1.68
C ALA A 480 53.90 -22.59 -1.99
N GLU A 481 53.79 -23.76 -2.62
CA GLU A 481 52.52 -24.33 -3.08
C GLU A 481 52.47 -25.81 -2.75
N SER A 482 51.39 -26.27 -2.14
CA SER A 482 51.21 -27.70 -1.85
C SER A 482 49.82 -28.26 -2.15
N ALA A 483 48.93 -27.42 -2.66
CA ALA A 483 47.56 -27.77 -3.01
C ALA A 483 47.22 -27.26 -4.42
N ASP A 484 46.44 -28.06 -5.13
CA ASP A 484 45.88 -27.80 -6.47
C ASP A 484 44.45 -28.35 -6.43
N LEU A 485 43.49 -27.47 -6.12
CA LEU A 485 42.12 -27.86 -5.80
C LEU A 485 41.34 -28.34 -7.03
N ASP A 486 41.56 -27.73 -8.19
CA ASP A 486 40.84 -28.05 -9.43
C ASP A 486 41.63 -28.99 -10.37
N GLY A 487 42.93 -29.15 -10.14
CA GLY A 487 43.81 -30.05 -10.87
C GLY A 487 44.28 -29.50 -12.22
N ASP A 488 44.24 -28.18 -12.42
CA ASP A 488 44.64 -27.54 -13.67
C ASP A 488 46.16 -27.35 -13.80
N GLY A 489 46.90 -27.56 -12.71
CA GLY A 489 48.35 -27.44 -12.62
C GLY A 489 48.85 -26.10 -12.09
N ILE A 490 47.97 -25.21 -11.65
CA ILE A 490 48.28 -23.96 -10.94
C ILE A 490 48.08 -24.20 -9.43
N GLY A 491 48.99 -23.66 -8.60
CA GLY A 491 48.90 -23.83 -7.15
C GLY A 491 47.87 -22.92 -6.49
N ASP A 492 47.15 -23.44 -5.49
CA ASP A 492 46.05 -22.77 -4.78
C ASP A 492 46.37 -21.32 -4.33
N GLN A 493 47.62 -20.96 -4.00
CA GLN A 493 47.93 -19.58 -3.57
C GLN A 493 48.14 -18.60 -4.74
N GLY A 494 48.45 -19.09 -5.94
CA GLY A 494 48.59 -18.30 -7.16
C GLY A 494 47.41 -18.41 -8.12
N ASP A 495 46.47 -19.31 -7.85
CA ASP A 495 45.36 -19.62 -8.73
C ASP A 495 44.29 -18.50 -8.75
N PRO A 496 43.94 -17.93 -9.93
CA PRO A 496 42.85 -16.97 -10.06
C PRO A 496 41.43 -17.60 -10.04
N ASP A 497 41.28 -18.91 -10.23
CA ASP A 497 40.01 -19.67 -10.30
C ASP A 497 40.17 -21.03 -9.59
N LEU A 498 40.15 -20.98 -8.25
CA LEU A 498 40.65 -22.02 -7.36
C LEU A 498 39.90 -23.36 -7.45
N ASP A 499 38.68 -23.40 -7.98
CA ASP A 499 37.92 -24.64 -8.14
C ASP A 499 37.53 -24.98 -9.59
N GLY A 500 38.04 -24.19 -10.54
CA GLY A 500 37.99 -24.47 -11.97
C GLY A 500 36.59 -24.45 -12.58
N ASP A 501 35.64 -23.74 -11.97
CA ASP A 501 34.27 -23.63 -12.47
C ASP A 501 34.09 -22.55 -13.55
N GLY A 502 35.12 -21.72 -13.75
CA GLY A 502 35.17 -20.64 -14.72
C GLY A 502 34.81 -19.26 -14.15
N VAL A 503 34.57 -19.15 -12.83
CA VAL A 503 34.35 -17.88 -12.13
C VAL A 503 35.54 -17.58 -11.23
N ALA A 504 36.26 -16.50 -11.52
CA ALA A 504 37.44 -16.12 -10.75
C ALA A 504 37.14 -15.95 -9.26
N ASN A 505 38.09 -16.30 -8.39
CA ASN A 505 38.00 -16.26 -6.92
C ASN A 505 37.46 -14.95 -6.34
N ALA A 506 37.72 -13.82 -7.00
CA ALA A 506 37.28 -12.50 -6.57
C ALA A 506 35.78 -12.23 -6.85
N LEU A 507 35.20 -12.97 -7.80
CA LEU A 507 33.80 -12.88 -8.24
C LEU A 507 32.96 -14.08 -7.76
N ASP A 508 33.61 -15.08 -7.19
CA ASP A 508 32.99 -16.30 -6.70
C ASP A 508 32.64 -16.17 -5.20
N ALA A 509 31.37 -16.40 -4.85
CA ALA A 509 30.91 -16.45 -3.47
C ALA A 509 31.41 -17.70 -2.71
N PHE A 510 31.73 -18.77 -3.42
CA PHE A 510 32.27 -20.02 -2.90
C PHE A 510 33.52 -20.50 -3.68
N PRO A 511 34.67 -19.79 -3.58
CA PRO A 511 35.91 -20.05 -4.34
C PRO A 511 36.60 -21.42 -4.12
N ARG A 512 35.97 -22.37 -3.44
CA ARG A 512 36.52 -23.71 -3.21
C ARG A 512 35.50 -24.81 -3.50
N ASN A 513 34.41 -24.45 -4.15
CA ASN A 513 33.31 -25.33 -4.46
C ASN A 513 32.80 -25.06 -5.86
N GLY A 514 33.44 -25.66 -6.87
CA GLY A 514 33.10 -25.45 -8.28
C GLY A 514 31.75 -26.00 -8.75
N ALA A 515 30.84 -26.26 -7.81
CA ALA A 515 29.41 -26.46 -8.06
C ALA A 515 28.57 -25.23 -7.68
N GLU A 516 29.14 -24.20 -7.04
CA GLU A 516 28.45 -23.03 -6.50
C GLU A 516 29.31 -21.78 -6.72
N TRP A 517 28.79 -20.77 -7.43
CA TRP A 517 29.53 -19.53 -7.68
C TRP A 517 28.81 -18.26 -7.20
N ALA A 518 27.52 -18.39 -6.84
CA ALA A 518 26.64 -17.28 -6.47
C ALA A 518 25.84 -17.62 -5.20
N ASP A 519 25.55 -16.57 -4.42
CA ASP A 519 24.76 -16.58 -3.17
C ASP A 519 23.81 -15.37 -3.21
N LEU A 520 22.67 -15.53 -3.88
CA LEU A 520 21.79 -14.43 -4.24
C LEU A 520 21.11 -13.79 -3.01
N ASP A 521 20.78 -14.57 -1.98
CA ASP A 521 20.15 -14.07 -0.75
C ASP A 521 21.13 -13.84 0.42
N GLY A 522 22.38 -14.30 0.27
CA GLY A 522 23.46 -14.09 1.22
C GLY A 522 23.37 -14.95 2.47
N ASP A 523 22.65 -16.08 2.44
CA ASP A 523 22.50 -16.98 3.59
C ASP A 523 23.70 -17.93 3.79
N GLY A 524 24.63 -17.97 2.82
CA GLY A 524 25.82 -18.80 2.82
C GLY A 524 25.62 -20.20 2.23
N ILE A 525 24.51 -20.44 1.52
CA ILE A 525 24.25 -21.60 0.67
C ILE A 525 24.26 -21.11 -0.78
N GLY A 526 24.99 -21.80 -1.67
CA GLY A 526 25.05 -21.38 -3.07
C GLY A 526 23.76 -21.65 -3.83
N ASP A 527 23.43 -20.79 -4.79
CA ASP A 527 22.18 -20.80 -5.56
C ASP A 527 21.83 -22.17 -6.17
N ASN A 528 22.82 -22.99 -6.55
CA ASN A 528 22.54 -24.30 -7.16
C ASN A 528 22.12 -25.35 -6.12
N ALA A 529 22.57 -25.20 -4.87
CA ALA A 529 22.19 -26.05 -3.75
C ALA A 529 21.05 -25.47 -2.91
N ASP A 530 20.79 -24.17 -2.99
CA ASP A 530 19.79 -23.48 -2.21
C ASP A 530 18.37 -23.83 -2.71
N PRO A 531 17.50 -24.38 -1.84
CA PRO A 531 16.11 -24.55 -2.16
C PRO A 531 15.33 -23.25 -2.39
N ASP A 532 15.75 -22.10 -1.86
CA ASP A 532 15.07 -20.78 -1.81
C ASP A 532 16.08 -19.66 -2.12
N ALA A 533 16.71 -19.74 -3.31
CA ALA A 533 17.90 -18.95 -3.67
C ALA A 533 17.71 -17.42 -3.62
N ASP A 534 16.47 -16.91 -3.74
CA ASP A 534 16.19 -15.48 -3.65
C ASP A 534 15.64 -15.02 -2.28
N GLY A 535 15.54 -15.95 -1.32
CA GLY A 535 15.19 -15.69 0.07
C GLY A 535 13.78 -15.11 0.27
N ASP A 536 12.84 -15.48 -0.60
CA ASP A 536 11.47 -15.01 -0.58
C ASP A 536 10.54 -15.85 0.31
N GLY A 537 11.00 -17.05 0.70
CA GLY A 537 10.29 -18.00 1.54
C GLY A 537 9.55 -19.09 0.77
N LEU A 538 9.70 -19.14 -0.55
CA LEU A 538 9.25 -20.20 -1.43
C LEU A 538 10.45 -21.00 -1.94
N THR A 539 10.33 -22.31 -1.87
CA THR A 539 11.30 -23.14 -2.56
C THR A 539 11.08 -23.12 -4.07
N ALA A 540 12.13 -23.39 -4.86
CA ALA A 540 12.04 -23.54 -6.32
C ALA A 540 10.92 -24.49 -6.78
N ALA A 541 10.55 -25.48 -5.96
CA ALA A 541 9.44 -26.38 -6.23
C ALA A 541 8.06 -25.75 -5.99
N GLN A 542 7.93 -24.87 -5.00
CA GLN A 542 6.72 -24.09 -4.74
C GLN A 542 6.54 -23.00 -5.80
N GLU A 543 7.63 -22.34 -6.19
CA GLU A 543 7.60 -21.32 -7.22
C GLU A 543 7.26 -21.89 -8.59
N ALA A 544 7.84 -23.04 -8.95
CA ALA A 544 7.42 -23.75 -10.15
C ALA A 544 5.92 -24.14 -10.14
N ALA A 545 5.31 -24.29 -8.96
CA ALA A 545 3.88 -24.54 -8.82
C ALA A 545 3.04 -23.25 -8.92
N LEU A 546 3.56 -22.13 -8.44
CA LEU A 546 2.94 -20.80 -8.54
C LEU A 546 3.16 -20.14 -9.91
N GLY A 547 4.18 -20.58 -10.65
CA GLY A 547 4.64 -19.99 -11.90
C GLY A 547 5.63 -18.84 -11.72
N THR A 548 6.13 -18.64 -10.51
CA THR A 548 7.09 -17.61 -10.12
C THR A 548 8.53 -18.05 -10.43
N ASN A 549 9.50 -17.13 -10.34
CA ASN A 549 10.86 -17.32 -10.80
C ASN A 549 11.84 -17.54 -9.62
N PRO A 550 12.48 -18.73 -9.52
CA PRO A 550 13.36 -19.11 -8.40
C PRO A 550 14.64 -18.32 -8.13
N LEU A 551 14.85 -17.26 -8.88
CA LEU A 551 15.99 -16.36 -8.75
C LEU A 551 15.53 -14.90 -8.67
N LEU A 552 14.23 -14.68 -8.50
CA LEU A 552 13.63 -13.35 -8.39
C LEU A 552 12.58 -13.40 -7.29
N ARG A 553 12.95 -12.78 -6.17
CA ARG A 553 12.11 -12.63 -4.99
C ARG A 553 10.72 -12.03 -5.23
N ASP A 554 10.58 -11.29 -6.33
CA ASP A 554 9.37 -10.59 -6.79
C ASP A 554 9.27 -10.81 -8.31
N THR A 555 8.46 -11.77 -8.72
CA THR A 555 8.42 -12.23 -10.12
C THR A 555 7.79 -11.20 -11.05
N ASP A 556 6.76 -10.51 -10.59
CA ASP A 556 6.01 -9.57 -11.44
C ASP A 556 6.47 -8.12 -11.31
N GLY A 557 7.32 -7.86 -10.32
CA GLY A 557 8.04 -6.61 -10.11
C GLY A 557 7.16 -5.52 -9.50
N ASP A 558 6.08 -5.85 -8.80
CA ASP A 558 5.20 -4.85 -8.18
C ASP A 558 5.64 -4.39 -6.78
N GLY A 559 6.62 -5.08 -6.22
CA GLY A 559 7.23 -4.78 -4.95
C GLY A 559 6.86 -5.68 -3.79
N TYR A 560 5.94 -6.61 -3.97
CA TYR A 560 5.66 -7.65 -3.00
C TYR A 560 6.35 -8.94 -3.40
N PHE A 561 6.81 -9.70 -2.42
CA PHE A 561 7.52 -10.94 -2.70
C PHE A 561 6.53 -12.05 -3.01
N ASP A 562 6.92 -12.99 -3.87
CA ASP A 562 6.05 -14.12 -4.23
C ASP A 562 5.73 -14.98 -3.00
N GLY A 563 6.64 -14.93 -2.02
CA GLY A 563 6.55 -15.37 -0.64
C GLY A 563 5.16 -15.34 0.02
N PRO A 564 4.82 -16.36 0.81
CA PRO A 564 3.50 -16.49 1.39
C PRO A 564 3.19 -15.34 2.36
N GLY A 565 2.10 -14.62 2.07
CA GLY A 565 1.61 -13.50 2.89
C GLY A 565 2.27 -12.16 2.58
N ALA A 566 3.14 -12.10 1.58
CA ALA A 566 3.59 -10.84 0.98
C ALA A 566 2.72 -10.48 -0.23
N ASP A 567 2.54 -11.41 -1.17
CA ASP A 567 1.69 -11.22 -2.34
C ASP A 567 0.67 -12.35 -2.53
N MET A 568 -0.61 -11.99 -2.68
CA MET A 568 -1.67 -12.94 -3.03
C MET A 568 -1.79 -13.19 -4.54
N PHE A 569 -1.22 -12.32 -5.37
CA PHE A 569 -1.17 -12.46 -6.82
C PHE A 569 0.25 -12.30 -7.41
N PRO A 570 1.19 -13.23 -7.10
CA PRO A 570 2.62 -13.18 -7.49
C PRO A 570 2.99 -13.06 -8.98
N LEU A 571 2.00 -13.00 -9.87
CA LEU A 571 2.16 -12.95 -11.32
C LEU A 571 1.38 -11.79 -11.95
N ASN A 572 0.72 -10.98 -11.13
CA ASN A 572 -0.11 -9.88 -11.58
C ASN A 572 0.29 -8.58 -10.87
N PRO A 573 1.12 -7.75 -11.52
CA PRO A 573 1.75 -6.60 -10.87
C PRO A 573 0.80 -5.42 -10.61
N ALA A 574 -0.50 -5.64 -10.78
CA ALA A 574 -1.56 -4.68 -10.52
C ALA A 574 -2.39 -5.05 -9.28
N GLU A 575 -2.20 -6.23 -8.70
CA GLU A 575 -2.98 -6.74 -7.58
C GLU A 575 -2.05 -7.41 -6.57
N THR A 576 -2.25 -7.14 -5.28
CA THR A 576 -1.38 -7.68 -4.21
C THR A 576 -2.16 -8.33 -3.07
N ASN A 577 -3.39 -7.87 -2.88
CA ASN A 577 -4.27 -8.23 -1.78
C ASN A 577 -5.63 -8.64 -2.33
N ASP A 578 -6.28 -9.57 -1.65
CA ASP A 578 -7.66 -9.99 -1.87
C ASP A 578 -8.28 -10.16 -0.47
N LEU A 579 -8.88 -9.06 -0.01
CA LEU A 579 -9.28 -8.85 1.37
C LEU A 579 -10.46 -9.74 1.78
N ASP A 580 -11.38 -10.04 0.86
CA ASP A 580 -12.54 -10.90 1.12
C ASP A 580 -12.32 -12.38 0.72
N GLY A 581 -11.22 -12.66 0.01
CA GLY A 581 -10.78 -13.99 -0.37
C GLY A 581 -11.62 -14.61 -1.50
N ASP A 582 -12.28 -13.79 -2.32
CA ASP A 582 -13.11 -14.27 -3.43
C ASP A 582 -12.29 -14.68 -4.68
N GLY A 583 -10.99 -14.32 -4.68
CA GLY A 583 -10.03 -14.58 -5.75
C GLY A 583 -9.87 -13.43 -6.75
N THR A 584 -10.50 -12.29 -6.50
CA THR A 584 -10.33 -11.03 -7.24
C THR A 584 -9.50 -10.07 -6.41
N GLY A 585 -8.45 -9.49 -6.97
CA GLY A 585 -7.63 -8.54 -6.23
C GLY A 585 -8.39 -7.24 -5.92
N ASP A 586 -8.10 -6.64 -4.76
CA ASP A 586 -8.77 -5.46 -4.20
C ASP A 586 -8.89 -4.29 -5.19
N SER A 587 -7.96 -4.16 -6.15
CA SER A 587 -7.96 -3.05 -7.12
C SER A 587 -8.93 -3.28 -8.28
N ALA A 588 -9.14 -4.54 -8.65
CA ALA A 588 -10.09 -4.96 -9.67
C ALA A 588 -11.46 -5.31 -9.09
N ASP A 589 -11.53 -5.59 -7.79
CA ASP A 589 -12.76 -5.99 -7.11
C ASP A 589 -13.69 -4.79 -6.86
N PRO A 590 -14.93 -4.82 -7.40
CA PRO A 590 -15.94 -3.84 -7.06
C PRO A 590 -16.38 -3.85 -5.58
N ASP A 591 -16.22 -4.93 -4.82
CA ASP A 591 -16.72 -5.12 -3.43
C ASP A 591 -15.60 -5.73 -2.55
N ALA A 592 -14.44 -5.08 -2.53
CA ALA A 592 -13.18 -5.66 -2.03
C ALA A 592 -13.20 -6.09 -0.55
N ASP A 593 -14.07 -5.53 0.29
CA ASP A 593 -14.20 -5.94 1.70
C ASP A 593 -15.40 -6.88 1.98
N GLY A 594 -16.12 -7.26 0.93
CA GLY A 594 -17.17 -8.28 0.96
C GLY A 594 -18.39 -7.91 1.81
N ASP A 595 -18.63 -6.61 2.00
CA ASP A 595 -19.67 -6.09 2.87
C ASP A 595 -21.03 -5.91 2.16
N GLY A 596 -21.02 -6.01 0.83
CA GLY A 596 -22.19 -5.95 -0.04
C GLY A 596 -22.40 -4.60 -0.72
N LEU A 597 -21.52 -3.61 -0.51
CA LEU A 597 -21.48 -2.36 -1.24
C LEU A 597 -20.39 -2.37 -2.29
N THR A 598 -20.78 -2.09 -3.54
CA THR A 598 -19.76 -1.81 -4.55
C THR A 598 -19.05 -0.48 -4.28
N THR A 599 -17.82 -0.32 -4.77
CA THR A 599 -17.02 0.92 -4.71
C THR A 599 -17.81 2.16 -5.10
N ALA A 600 -18.69 2.03 -6.10
CA ALA A 600 -19.54 3.14 -6.54
C ALA A 600 -20.63 3.50 -5.51
N GLN A 601 -21.16 2.51 -4.79
CA GLN A 601 -22.11 2.70 -3.70
C GLN A 601 -21.41 3.27 -2.47
N GLU A 602 -20.21 2.82 -2.15
CA GLU A 602 -19.45 3.33 -1.01
C GLU A 602 -19.04 4.79 -1.19
N ILE A 603 -18.58 5.17 -2.38
CA ILE A 603 -18.32 6.58 -2.71
C ILE A 603 -19.60 7.43 -2.54
N ALA A 604 -20.77 6.86 -2.81
CA ALA A 604 -22.05 7.54 -2.64
C ALA A 604 -22.50 7.61 -1.17
N ALA A 605 -22.19 6.57 -0.37
CA ALA A 605 -22.50 6.49 1.06
C ALA A 605 -21.46 7.21 1.95
N GLY A 606 -20.26 7.46 1.43
CA GLY A 606 -19.13 8.03 2.17
C GLY A 606 -18.32 7.01 2.97
N THR A 607 -18.56 5.72 2.75
CA THR A 607 -17.94 4.58 3.43
C THR A 607 -16.59 4.19 2.80
N LYS A 608 -15.87 3.24 3.40
CA LYS A 608 -14.47 2.95 3.07
C LYS A 608 -14.33 1.60 2.35
N ARG A 609 -13.90 1.65 1.08
CA ARG A 609 -13.67 0.50 0.16
C ARG A 609 -12.97 -0.76 0.66
N LEU A 610 -12.18 -0.67 1.73
CA LEU A 610 -11.34 -1.76 2.22
C LEU A 610 -11.62 -2.03 3.70
N ASN A 611 -12.81 -1.65 4.17
CA ASN A 611 -13.17 -1.73 5.57
C ASN A 611 -14.68 -1.85 5.70
N ALA A 612 -15.12 -3.10 5.80
CA ALA A 612 -16.51 -3.51 5.83
C ALA A 612 -17.38 -2.90 6.95
N ASP A 613 -16.78 -2.22 7.93
CA ASP A 613 -17.44 -1.53 9.05
C ASP A 613 -16.76 -0.17 9.28
N THR A 614 -17.27 0.88 8.63
CA THR A 614 -16.59 2.18 8.50
C THR A 614 -16.47 2.93 9.83
N ASP A 615 -17.48 2.84 10.69
CA ASP A 615 -17.54 3.55 11.97
C ASP A 615 -17.24 2.68 13.20
N GLY A 616 -17.16 1.37 13.02
CA GLY A 616 -16.66 0.39 13.98
C GLY A 616 -17.67 0.01 15.06
N ASP A 617 -18.96 0.08 14.78
CA ASP A 617 -20.02 -0.27 15.73
C ASP A 617 -20.48 -1.74 15.66
N GLY A 618 -20.02 -2.46 14.63
CA GLY A 618 -20.24 -3.88 14.42
C GLY A 618 -21.33 -4.24 13.40
N ALA A 619 -22.01 -3.26 12.80
CA ALA A 619 -22.79 -3.45 11.58
C ALA A 619 -21.87 -3.29 10.34
N LEU A 620 -22.15 -4.05 9.26
CA LEU A 620 -21.41 -3.88 8.02
C LEU A 620 -22.03 -2.74 7.20
N ASP A 621 -21.24 -1.95 6.47
CA ASP A 621 -21.76 -0.75 5.81
C ASP A 621 -22.90 -1.07 4.82
N GLY A 622 -22.79 -2.19 4.09
CA GLY A 622 -23.85 -2.68 3.20
C GLY A 622 -25.15 -3.12 3.86
N ALA A 623 -25.12 -3.38 5.17
CA ALA A 623 -26.28 -3.75 5.97
C ALA A 623 -26.72 -2.65 6.95
N ASP A 624 -25.94 -1.57 7.07
CA ASP A 624 -26.14 -0.48 8.00
C ASP A 624 -26.90 0.69 7.35
N ALA A 625 -27.94 1.18 8.05
CA ALA A 625 -28.68 2.37 7.62
C ALA A 625 -27.89 3.67 7.85
N PHE A 626 -26.96 3.68 8.80
CA PHE A 626 -26.13 4.81 9.21
C PHE A 626 -24.64 4.46 9.31
N PRO A 627 -23.99 4.04 8.20
CA PRO A 627 -22.64 3.46 8.19
C PRO A 627 -21.49 4.45 8.53
N LEU A 628 -21.80 5.64 9.03
CA LEU A 628 -20.85 6.68 9.45
C LEU A 628 -21.15 7.19 10.88
N ASP A 629 -22.19 6.69 11.52
CA ASP A 629 -22.59 7.05 12.88
C ASP A 629 -22.52 5.82 13.79
N PRO A 630 -21.45 5.66 14.58
CA PRO A 630 -21.23 4.47 15.41
C PRO A 630 -22.19 4.35 16.60
N THR A 631 -23.23 5.19 16.63
CA THR A 631 -24.31 5.15 17.62
C THR A 631 -25.65 4.70 17.03
N GLU A 632 -25.73 4.46 15.72
CA GLU A 632 -26.95 4.10 15.00
C GLU A 632 -26.69 3.02 13.95
N THR A 633 -27.52 1.98 13.90
CA THR A 633 -27.39 0.90 12.90
C THR A 633 -28.65 0.65 12.07
N ALA A 634 -29.79 1.20 12.49
CA ALA A 634 -31.10 0.88 11.93
C ALA A 634 -31.97 2.14 11.81
N ASP A 635 -32.68 2.24 10.69
CA ASP A 635 -33.74 3.20 10.41
C ASP A 635 -35.01 2.41 10.10
N THR A 636 -35.78 2.05 11.13
CA THR A 636 -36.86 1.07 10.94
C THR A 636 -38.03 1.65 10.13
N ASP A 637 -38.24 2.97 10.13
CA ASP A 637 -39.33 3.62 9.40
C ASP A 637 -38.91 4.42 8.15
N GLY A 638 -37.60 4.64 7.97
CA GLY A 638 -37.02 5.25 6.78
C GLY A 638 -37.07 6.77 6.75
N ASP A 639 -37.14 7.43 7.92
CA ASP A 639 -37.25 8.89 8.03
C ASP A 639 -35.90 9.62 8.00
N GLY A 640 -34.80 8.87 8.10
CA GLY A 640 -33.43 9.37 8.13
C GLY A 640 -32.89 9.69 9.54
N THR A 641 -33.61 9.32 10.60
CA THR A 641 -33.19 9.38 12.00
C THR A 641 -33.01 7.95 12.51
N GLY A 642 -31.86 7.64 13.12
CA GLY A 642 -31.60 6.29 13.61
C GLY A 642 -32.43 5.92 14.83
N ASP A 643 -32.77 4.64 14.96
CA ASP A 643 -33.65 4.11 16.01
C ASP A 643 -33.21 4.48 17.45
N ASN A 644 -31.92 4.72 17.73
CA ASN A 644 -31.46 5.10 19.07
C ASN A 644 -31.63 6.61 19.38
N ALA A 645 -31.61 7.46 18.35
CA ALA A 645 -31.82 8.91 18.41
C ALA A 645 -33.27 9.29 18.14
N ASP A 646 -34.02 8.42 17.48
CA ASP A 646 -35.41 8.61 17.16
C ASP A 646 -36.30 8.34 18.38
N LEU A 647 -37.12 9.33 18.71
CA LEU A 647 -38.13 9.20 19.75
C LEU A 647 -39.26 8.25 19.32
N CYS A 648 -39.41 8.07 18.00
CA CYS A 648 -40.52 7.39 17.36
C CYS A 648 -40.07 6.37 16.29
N PRO A 649 -39.23 5.34 16.60
CA PRO A 649 -38.53 4.50 15.62
C PRO A 649 -39.37 3.68 14.63
N LEU A 650 -40.70 3.79 14.65
CA LEU A 650 -41.62 3.05 13.79
C LEU A 650 -42.57 3.99 13.02
N ASP A 651 -42.30 5.30 13.05
CA ASP A 651 -43.17 6.36 12.57
C ASP A 651 -42.41 7.56 11.95
N ALA A 652 -42.31 7.53 10.62
CA ALA A 652 -41.46 8.45 9.86
C ALA A 652 -41.88 9.93 9.83
N ASP A 653 -43.04 10.29 10.40
CA ASP A 653 -43.43 11.70 10.56
C ASP A 653 -42.94 12.30 11.89
N ASN A 654 -42.29 11.47 12.73
CA ASN A 654 -41.69 11.79 14.03
C ASN A 654 -42.62 12.63 14.94
N ASP A 655 -42.07 13.29 15.97
CA ASP A 655 -42.77 14.29 16.79
C ASP A 655 -42.90 15.62 16.03
N SER A 656 -43.77 15.64 15.01
CA SER A 656 -43.95 16.73 14.04
C SER A 656 -44.19 18.13 14.64
N ASP A 657 -44.70 18.21 15.87
CA ASP A 657 -44.92 19.46 16.59
C ASP A 657 -44.11 19.60 17.90
N ALA A 658 -43.16 18.68 18.14
CA ALA A 658 -42.18 18.68 19.22
C ALA A 658 -42.79 18.66 20.64
N ASP A 659 -43.94 18.01 20.82
CA ASP A 659 -44.67 17.90 22.09
C ASP A 659 -44.30 16.64 22.93
N GLY A 660 -43.54 15.72 22.32
CA GLY A 660 -43.06 14.47 22.90
C GLY A 660 -43.89 13.23 22.54
N LEU A 661 -44.83 13.30 21.58
CA LEU A 661 -45.70 12.20 21.16
C LEU A 661 -45.57 11.92 19.63
N CYS A 662 -45.52 10.63 19.26
CA CYS A 662 -45.33 10.20 17.85
C CYS A 662 -46.63 10.30 17.01
N SER A 663 -46.53 10.81 15.79
CA SER A 663 -47.63 11.09 14.85
C SER A 663 -48.10 9.91 13.98
N GLY A 664 -48.70 8.85 14.57
CA GLY A 664 -48.96 7.61 13.81
C GLY A 664 -50.32 6.92 14.03
N ALA A 665 -51.13 6.78 12.98
CA ALA A 665 -52.48 6.18 13.02
C ALA A 665 -52.53 4.63 13.02
N THR A 666 -51.39 3.93 13.00
CA THR A 666 -51.34 2.45 12.92
C THR A 666 -51.04 1.75 14.25
N PHE A 667 -50.84 2.50 15.34
CA PHE A 667 -50.55 1.90 16.64
C PHE A 667 -51.83 1.54 17.41
N ARG A 668 -52.01 0.25 17.69
CA ARG A 668 -52.91 -0.24 18.75
C ARG A 668 -52.08 -0.38 20.03
N ALA A 669 -51.86 0.72 20.75
CA ALA A 669 -51.06 0.70 21.98
C ALA A 669 -51.76 -0.08 23.12
N PRO A 670 -51.01 -0.82 23.96
CA PRO A 670 -51.46 -1.21 25.30
C PRO A 670 -51.57 0.04 26.18
N ALA A 671 -52.44 -0.02 27.18
CA ALA A 671 -52.86 1.09 28.02
C ALA A 671 -51.75 1.70 28.91
N VAL A 672 -50.85 2.51 28.36
CA VAL A 672 -50.26 3.76 28.90
C VAL A 672 -49.29 4.32 27.86
N GLY A 673 -49.62 5.48 27.26
CA GLY A 673 -48.84 6.15 26.20
C GLY A 673 -49.63 6.16 24.88
N GLY A 674 -50.40 7.22 24.64
CA GLY A 674 -51.16 7.43 23.41
C GLY A 674 -50.33 8.20 22.39
N GLY A 675 -50.43 7.82 21.11
CA GLY A 675 -49.82 8.58 20.00
C GLY A 675 -50.52 9.92 19.78
N ASP A 676 -49.84 10.80 19.05
CA ASP A 676 -50.26 12.16 18.76
C ASP A 676 -51.52 12.15 17.86
N ILE A 677 -52.55 12.85 18.34
CA ILE A 677 -53.86 12.95 17.70
C ILE A 677 -53.92 14.19 16.79
N CYS A 678 -52.95 15.11 16.90
CA CYS A 678 -52.93 16.42 16.24
C CYS A 678 -51.54 16.91 15.77
N PRO A 679 -51.02 16.32 14.68
CA PRO A 679 -49.64 16.46 14.17
C PRO A 679 -49.16 17.85 13.68
N ALA A 680 -49.88 18.93 13.97
CA ALA A 680 -49.68 20.22 13.31
C ALA A 680 -49.72 21.45 14.23
N ASP A 681 -49.89 21.29 15.55
CA ASP A 681 -50.01 22.45 16.46
C ASP A 681 -49.32 22.25 17.80
N VAL A 682 -48.14 22.87 17.93
CA VAL A 682 -47.16 22.84 19.03
C VAL A 682 -47.67 23.11 20.47
N ASN A 683 -48.97 23.33 20.73
CA ASN A 683 -49.50 23.61 22.08
C ASN A 683 -50.91 23.06 22.34
N ASN A 684 -51.21 21.81 21.94
CA ASN A 684 -52.62 21.49 21.67
C ASN A 684 -53.39 20.46 22.50
N ASP A 685 -53.30 20.61 23.83
CA ASP A 685 -54.36 20.24 24.78
C ASP A 685 -54.26 21.16 26.00
N ALA A 686 -54.53 22.46 25.78
CA ALA A 686 -54.25 23.50 26.76
C ALA A 686 -54.98 23.30 28.11
N ASP A 687 -56.04 22.51 28.15
CA ASP A 687 -56.84 22.17 29.32
C ASP A 687 -56.86 20.66 29.70
N GLY A 688 -56.28 19.77 28.90
CA GLY A 688 -55.96 18.38 29.27
C GLY A 688 -57.07 17.35 28.98
N ASP A 689 -57.97 17.61 28.03
CA ASP A 689 -59.15 16.80 27.73
C ASP A 689 -59.02 15.84 26.52
N GLY A 690 -57.90 15.92 25.78
CA GLY A 690 -57.59 15.07 24.63
C GLY A 690 -58.17 15.52 23.29
N ILE A 691 -58.59 16.79 23.13
CA ILE A 691 -59.09 17.37 21.87
C ILE A 691 -58.33 18.66 21.50
N CYS A 692 -58.04 18.82 20.21
CA CYS A 692 -57.16 19.89 19.71
C CYS A 692 -57.89 21.17 19.30
N ASN A 693 -57.38 22.31 19.77
CA ASN A 693 -57.71 23.69 19.47
C ASN A 693 -57.30 24.11 18.05
N GLY A 694 -58.24 24.39 17.15
CA GLY A 694 -57.90 24.92 15.82
C GLY A 694 -59.08 25.20 14.89
N ALA A 695 -59.14 26.40 14.32
CA ALA A 695 -60.28 26.94 13.56
C ALA A 695 -60.40 26.46 12.09
N THR A 696 -59.61 25.49 11.62
CA THR A 696 -59.64 25.02 10.21
C THR A 696 -59.85 23.53 10.01
N PHE A 697 -60.27 22.79 11.04
CA PHE A 697 -60.65 21.39 10.87
C PHE A 697 -62.06 21.28 10.26
N GLN A 698 -62.18 20.74 9.05
CA GLN A 698 -63.46 20.25 8.53
C GLN A 698 -63.73 18.88 9.18
N ALA A 699 -64.48 18.88 10.29
CA ALA A 699 -64.83 17.67 11.02
C ALA A 699 -65.49 16.61 10.12
N PRO A 700 -65.17 15.30 10.30
CA PRO A 700 -66.06 14.22 9.86
C PRO A 700 -67.39 14.33 10.62
N ALA A 701 -68.46 13.75 10.07
CA ALA A 701 -69.86 13.91 10.50
C ALA A 701 -70.22 13.40 11.92
N THR A 702 -69.25 13.24 12.82
CA THR A 702 -69.41 12.76 14.19
C THR A 702 -68.74 13.71 15.20
N GLY A 703 -69.23 14.95 15.25
CA GLY A 703 -69.54 15.64 16.51
C GLY A 703 -68.47 16.04 17.54
N ALA A 704 -67.16 15.80 17.36
CA ALA A 704 -66.15 16.16 18.36
C ALA A 704 -65.23 17.30 17.86
N GLY A 705 -65.35 18.47 18.48
CA GLY A 705 -64.46 19.62 18.31
C GLY A 705 -64.84 20.70 19.33
N ASP A 706 -63.83 21.28 20.00
CA ASP A 706 -64.03 22.31 21.02
C ASP A 706 -64.74 23.55 20.44
N ARG A 707 -65.80 23.98 21.12
CA ARG A 707 -66.64 25.10 20.71
C ARG A 707 -66.30 26.40 21.45
N CYS A 708 -65.38 26.40 22.43
CA CYS A 708 -65.06 27.58 23.25
C CYS A 708 -63.57 27.79 23.58
N PRO A 709 -62.74 28.10 22.58
CA PRO A 709 -61.28 28.10 22.70
C PRO A 709 -60.65 29.36 23.35
N ALA A 710 -61.35 30.13 24.20
CA ALA A 710 -60.83 31.44 24.64
C ALA A 710 -61.11 31.92 26.08
N ASP A 711 -61.77 31.15 26.95
CA ASP A 711 -61.99 31.60 28.34
C ASP A 711 -61.94 30.42 29.35
N THR A 712 -61.02 30.49 30.30
CA THR A 712 -60.56 29.40 31.18
C THR A 712 -61.58 28.93 32.24
N ASN A 713 -62.88 29.25 32.13
CA ASN A 713 -63.83 29.12 33.25
C ASN A 713 -65.31 28.87 32.89
N ASN A 714 -65.68 28.56 31.64
CA ASN A 714 -67.06 28.79 31.18
C ASN A 714 -67.91 27.59 30.74
N ASP A 715 -67.52 26.36 31.11
CA ASP A 715 -68.40 25.18 31.17
C ASP A 715 -68.28 24.60 32.58
N SER A 716 -69.04 25.16 33.51
CA SER A 716 -68.83 24.94 34.95
C SER A 716 -69.37 23.58 35.44
N ASP A 717 -70.19 22.91 34.65
CA ASP A 717 -70.79 21.61 34.93
C ASP A 717 -70.43 20.51 33.91
N GLY A 718 -69.74 20.84 32.82
CA GLY A 718 -69.02 19.89 31.96
C GLY A 718 -69.89 19.23 30.89
N ASP A 719 -70.92 19.90 30.40
CA ASP A 719 -71.87 19.36 29.41
C ASP A 719 -71.59 19.80 27.95
N GLY A 720 -70.57 20.62 27.73
CA GLY A 720 -70.14 21.07 26.41
C GLY A 720 -70.90 22.29 25.86
N ILE A 721 -71.63 23.04 26.70
CA ILE A 721 -72.31 24.29 26.32
C ILE A 721 -71.78 25.47 27.15
N CYS A 722 -71.32 26.53 26.48
CA CYS A 722 -70.65 27.65 27.13
C CYS A 722 -71.62 28.64 27.80
N ASN A 723 -71.30 29.07 29.02
CA ASN A 723 -72.15 29.94 29.86
C ASN A 723 -72.09 31.44 29.47
N GLY A 724 -73.07 32.01 28.74
CA GLY A 724 -72.97 33.46 28.44
C GLY A 724 -74.15 34.20 27.78
N THR A 725 -74.49 35.37 28.34
CA THR A 725 -75.64 36.23 28.02
C THR A 725 -75.39 37.33 26.97
N ALA A 726 -74.45 37.17 26.03
CA ALA A 726 -74.26 38.20 25.01
C ALA A 726 -73.63 37.67 23.71
N PHE A 727 -74.45 37.37 22.69
CA PHE A 727 -74.25 37.83 21.30
C PHE A 727 -75.54 37.60 20.47
N LEU A 728 -75.79 38.50 19.53
CA LEU A 728 -77.07 38.74 18.85
C LEU A 728 -77.28 37.83 17.62
N SER A 729 -78.22 36.86 17.71
CA SER A 729 -79.18 36.33 16.68
C SER A 729 -78.75 36.05 15.21
N PRO A 730 -79.49 35.20 14.44
CA PRO A 730 -80.32 34.04 14.80
C PRO A 730 -80.18 32.87 13.79
N ALA A 731 -79.57 31.75 14.17
CA ALA A 731 -79.83 30.45 13.54
C ALA A 731 -79.24 29.32 14.39
N ILE A 732 -80.14 28.55 15.01
CA ILE A 732 -79.97 27.17 15.50
C ILE A 732 -79.03 26.95 16.72
N GLY A 733 -79.64 26.59 17.87
CA GLY A 733 -79.01 25.88 19.01
C GLY A 733 -78.34 26.75 20.08
N ALA A 734 -79.09 27.39 20.98
CA ALA A 734 -79.35 26.95 22.36
C ALA A 734 -78.10 27.01 23.29
N GLY A 735 -77.89 28.18 23.93
CA GLY A 735 -77.08 28.28 25.14
C GLY A 735 -77.84 27.76 26.36
N ASP A 736 -77.11 27.38 27.41
CA ASP A 736 -77.63 26.77 28.63
C ASP A 736 -78.74 27.63 29.28
N ARG A 737 -79.85 26.97 29.61
CA ARG A 737 -81.05 27.58 30.21
C ARG A 737 -81.13 27.41 31.72
N CYS A 738 -80.27 26.61 32.36
CA CYS A 738 -80.32 26.34 33.80
C CYS A 738 -78.92 26.31 34.48
N PRO A 739 -78.20 27.45 34.54
CA PRO A 739 -76.74 27.52 34.77
C PRO A 739 -76.21 27.33 36.21
N ALA A 740 -77.01 26.80 37.15
CA ALA A 740 -76.63 26.87 38.57
C ALA A 740 -77.12 25.74 39.49
N ASP A 741 -77.66 24.63 38.97
CA ASP A 741 -78.10 23.52 39.82
C ASP A 741 -77.79 22.15 39.17
N THR A 742 -77.01 21.31 39.84
CA THR A 742 -76.34 20.14 39.25
C THR A 742 -77.26 18.95 38.94
N ASN A 743 -78.58 19.01 39.21
CA ASN A 743 -79.44 17.80 39.18
C ASN A 743 -80.93 18.04 38.82
N ASN A 744 -81.29 18.69 37.71
CA ASN A 744 -82.72 18.91 37.40
C ASN A 744 -83.18 18.91 35.92
N ASP A 745 -82.56 18.07 35.10
CA ASP A 745 -83.16 17.44 33.90
C ASP A 745 -82.88 15.93 34.00
N ALA A 746 -83.55 15.27 34.95
CA ALA A 746 -83.15 13.92 35.37
C ALA A 746 -83.55 12.83 34.36
N ASP A 747 -84.40 13.14 33.39
CA ASP A 747 -84.83 12.25 32.30
C ASP A 747 -84.49 12.75 30.89
N GLY A 748 -83.98 13.98 30.73
CA GLY A 748 -83.26 14.42 29.54
C GLY A 748 -84.14 14.98 28.40
N ASP A 749 -85.33 15.51 28.71
CA ASP A 749 -86.28 16.02 27.71
C ASP A 749 -86.13 17.53 27.42
N GLY A 750 -85.26 18.23 28.16
CA GLY A 750 -84.92 19.64 27.94
C GLY A 750 -85.88 20.67 28.57
N LEU A 751 -86.68 20.29 29.58
CA LEU A 751 -87.52 21.20 30.37
C LEU A 751 -87.14 21.20 31.87
N CYS A 752 -86.70 22.35 32.42
CA CYS A 752 -86.30 22.43 33.83
C CYS A 752 -87.51 22.30 34.80
N ALA A 753 -87.44 21.43 35.81
CA ALA A 753 -88.54 21.21 36.76
C ALA A 753 -88.51 22.17 37.97
N GLY A 754 -89.32 23.23 38.00
CA GLY A 754 -89.38 24.09 39.20
C GLY A 754 -90.40 25.24 39.14
N ALA A 755 -91.17 25.40 40.21
CA ALA A 755 -92.36 26.26 40.29
C ALA A 755 -92.11 27.78 40.38
N LEU A 756 -91.04 28.33 39.80
CA LEU A 756 -90.67 29.75 39.99
C LEU A 756 -90.34 30.53 38.72
N PHE A 757 -90.90 30.21 37.55
CA PHE A 757 -90.93 31.15 36.42
C PHE A 757 -92.27 31.09 35.68
N ALA A 758 -92.83 32.27 35.36
CA ALA A 758 -94.14 32.39 34.74
C ALA A 758 -94.10 32.00 33.26
N ALA A 759 -94.91 31.01 32.87
CA ALA A 759 -95.04 30.51 31.51
C ALA A 759 -95.50 31.58 30.49
N PRO A 760 -94.88 31.65 29.29
CA PRO A 760 -95.53 32.18 28.09
C PRO A 760 -96.48 31.13 27.48
N ALA A 761 -97.57 31.63 26.90
CA ALA A 761 -98.73 30.86 26.47
C ALA A 761 -98.52 30.07 25.17
N THR A 762 -97.87 28.91 25.25
CA THR A 762 -98.09 27.74 24.38
C THR A 762 -97.55 26.52 25.12
N GLY A 763 -98.43 25.56 25.41
CA GLY A 763 -98.26 24.52 26.43
C GLY A 763 -97.04 23.60 26.28
N GLY A 764 -96.69 23.01 27.42
CA GLY A 764 -95.62 22.02 27.59
C GLY A 764 -94.91 22.25 28.92
N GLY A 765 -95.58 21.94 30.03
CA GLY A 765 -94.92 21.71 31.32
C GLY A 765 -95.08 20.23 31.62
N ASP A 766 -94.00 19.58 32.05
CA ASP A 766 -93.99 18.15 32.36
C ASP A 766 -95.03 17.81 33.45
N THR A 767 -95.75 16.71 33.25
CA THR A 767 -96.83 16.23 34.13
C THR A 767 -96.55 14.85 34.75
N CYS A 768 -95.36 14.26 34.56
CA CYS A 768 -95.01 12.96 35.15
C CYS A 768 -93.58 12.90 35.73
N PRO A 769 -93.28 13.57 36.85
CA PRO A 769 -91.89 13.90 37.19
C PRO A 769 -91.09 12.84 37.98
N LEU A 770 -91.57 11.60 38.23
CA LEU A 770 -90.94 10.75 39.27
C LEU A 770 -90.95 9.19 39.12
N ASP A 771 -91.14 8.58 37.94
CA ASP A 771 -90.82 7.13 37.76
C ASP A 771 -90.66 6.71 36.28
N ALA A 772 -89.48 6.21 35.91
CA ALA A 772 -89.06 5.83 34.56
C ALA A 772 -89.59 4.48 34.05
N SER A 773 -90.61 3.88 34.68
CA SER A 773 -91.11 2.54 34.35
C SER A 773 -92.55 2.48 33.81
N ASN A 774 -93.04 3.60 33.26
CA ASN A 774 -94.47 3.82 32.95
C ASN A 774 -94.76 4.16 31.46
N ASP A 775 -93.75 4.32 30.60
CA ASP A 775 -93.91 4.49 29.13
C ASP A 775 -92.78 3.74 28.42
N SER A 776 -92.80 2.41 28.54
CA SER A 776 -91.65 1.55 28.24
C SER A 776 -91.43 1.26 26.75
N ASP A 777 -92.34 1.71 25.87
CA ASP A 777 -92.20 1.64 24.42
C ASP A 777 -92.17 3.03 23.74
N GLY A 778 -92.28 4.12 24.52
CA GLY A 778 -91.88 5.47 24.12
C GLY A 778 -92.85 6.14 23.14
N ASP A 779 -94.15 5.85 23.24
CA ASP A 779 -95.18 6.44 22.38
C ASP A 779 -95.92 7.65 22.99
N GLY A 780 -95.58 8.00 24.24
CA GLY A 780 -96.09 9.18 24.94
C GLY A 780 -97.38 8.95 25.72
N ILE A 781 -97.73 7.70 26.07
CA ILE A 781 -98.93 7.37 26.84
C ILE A 781 -98.57 6.55 28.09
N CYS A 782 -98.78 7.14 29.27
CA CYS A 782 -98.50 6.50 30.57
C CYS A 782 -99.38 5.25 30.84
N THR A 783 -98.76 4.13 31.23
CA THR A 783 -99.35 2.85 31.63
C THR A 783 -99.58 2.73 33.16
N GLY A 784 -100.85 2.72 33.60
CA GLY A 784 -101.18 2.39 35.00
C GLY A 784 -102.63 2.67 35.41
N ALA A 785 -103.20 1.79 36.24
CA ALA A 785 -104.63 1.61 36.50
C ALA A 785 -105.41 2.74 37.24
N ALA A 786 -105.08 4.00 36.97
CA ALA A 786 -105.76 5.16 37.56
C ALA A 786 -106.06 6.27 36.54
N PHE A 787 -106.79 5.97 35.46
CA PHE A 787 -107.92 6.79 35.00
C PHE A 787 -108.72 6.11 33.88
N GLN A 788 -110.04 6.24 33.90
CA GLN A 788 -111.00 5.47 33.10
C GLN A 788 -111.25 6.04 31.69
N ALA A 789 -111.36 5.12 30.72
CA ALA A 789 -111.65 5.30 29.30
C ALA A 789 -112.94 6.08 28.95
N PRO A 790 -113.06 6.47 27.66
CA PRO A 790 -114.19 5.98 26.87
C PRO A 790 -113.74 5.31 25.54
N ALA A 791 -114.47 4.24 25.20
CA ALA A 791 -114.42 3.38 24.00
C ALA A 791 -114.03 4.12 22.69
N VAL A 792 -113.27 3.55 21.76
CA VAL A 792 -113.51 2.30 21.02
C VAL A 792 -112.21 1.83 20.32
N ALA A 793 -111.93 0.52 20.39
CA ALA A 793 -111.12 -0.32 19.49
C ALA A 793 -109.64 0.04 19.19
N GLY A 794 -108.71 -0.75 19.74
CA GLY A 794 -107.37 -0.98 19.17
C GLY A 794 -106.20 -0.90 20.15
N GLY A 795 -106.25 -1.56 21.30
CA GLY A 795 -105.06 -1.78 22.14
C GLY A 795 -104.32 -3.04 21.69
N ASP A 796 -102.99 -3.02 21.70
CA ASP A 796 -102.13 -4.16 21.38
C ASP A 796 -102.18 -5.20 22.51
N ILE A 797 -102.26 -6.48 22.13
CA ILE A 797 -102.63 -7.63 22.95
C ILE A 797 -101.39 -8.51 23.26
N CYS A 798 -100.16 -8.12 22.86
CA CYS A 798 -98.89 -8.78 23.26
C CYS A 798 -97.70 -7.78 23.31
N PRO A 799 -97.42 -7.11 24.46
CA PRO A 799 -96.45 -6.01 24.53
C PRO A 799 -94.96 -6.42 24.71
N ALA A 800 -94.55 -7.64 24.34
CA ALA A 800 -93.18 -8.12 24.62
C ALA A 800 -92.57 -9.17 23.66
N ASP A 801 -93.08 -9.38 22.45
CA ASP A 801 -92.41 -10.21 21.44
C ASP A 801 -92.78 -9.77 20.01
N THR A 802 -91.81 -9.75 19.10
CA THR A 802 -91.98 -9.43 17.67
C THR A 802 -92.40 -10.63 16.81
N ASN A 803 -92.40 -11.88 17.32
CA ASN A 803 -92.79 -13.08 16.58
C ASN A 803 -93.75 -14.03 17.37
N ASN A 804 -95.05 -13.74 17.31
CA ASN A 804 -96.15 -14.55 17.87
C ASN A 804 -96.55 -15.74 16.98
N ASP A 805 -96.95 -16.86 17.62
CA ASP A 805 -97.97 -17.80 17.14
C ASP A 805 -97.79 -18.34 15.71
N SER A 806 -96.72 -19.10 15.48
CA SER A 806 -96.40 -19.68 14.16
C SER A 806 -97.31 -20.85 13.73
N ASP A 807 -98.22 -21.32 14.60
CA ASP A 807 -99.31 -22.22 14.21
C ASP A 807 -100.70 -21.57 14.21
N GLY A 808 -100.83 -20.34 14.72
CA GLY A 808 -101.90 -19.40 14.38
C GLY A 808 -103.23 -19.67 15.06
N ASP A 809 -103.25 -20.08 16.34
CA ASP A 809 -104.47 -20.45 17.06
C ASP A 809 -104.92 -19.47 18.17
N GLY A 810 -104.17 -18.40 18.44
CA GLY A 810 -104.54 -17.37 19.41
C GLY A 810 -104.21 -17.71 20.86
N ILE A 811 -103.24 -18.60 21.11
CA ILE A 811 -102.60 -18.79 22.43
C ILE A 811 -101.08 -18.70 22.26
N CYS A 812 -100.40 -17.82 23.01
CA CYS A 812 -98.94 -17.79 23.03
C CYS A 812 -98.39 -19.05 23.74
N SER A 813 -97.66 -19.89 23.00
CA SER A 813 -97.08 -21.13 23.50
C SER A 813 -96.01 -20.89 24.56
N GLY A 814 -96.26 -21.35 25.78
CA GLY A 814 -95.28 -21.38 26.86
C GLY A 814 -95.38 -22.66 27.68
N THR A 815 -94.35 -22.95 28.48
CA THR A 815 -94.43 -23.60 29.81
C THR A 815 -93.03 -23.53 30.44
N ALA A 816 -92.73 -22.60 31.34
CA ALA A 816 -92.96 -22.66 32.79
C ALA A 816 -91.95 -23.51 33.60
N PHE A 817 -91.43 -22.86 34.65
CA PHE A 817 -90.79 -23.36 35.90
C PHE A 817 -89.28 -23.68 35.95
N ALA A 818 -88.65 -22.99 36.90
CA ALA A 818 -87.66 -23.43 37.89
C ALA A 818 -86.74 -24.62 37.55
N ALA A 819 -85.43 -24.41 37.75
CA ALA A 819 -84.44 -25.49 37.91
C ALA A 819 -84.94 -26.56 38.90
N PRO A 820 -84.80 -27.88 38.62
CA PRO A 820 -83.56 -28.58 39.01
C PRO A 820 -83.19 -29.87 38.22
N ALA A 821 -81.92 -30.28 38.40
CA ALA A 821 -81.35 -31.64 38.42
C ALA A 821 -82.03 -32.80 37.66
N THR A 822 -81.38 -33.31 36.61
CA THR A 822 -80.91 -34.71 36.42
C THR A 822 -80.49 -34.90 34.96
N GLY A 823 -79.31 -35.49 34.74
CA GLY A 823 -78.75 -35.68 33.40
C GLY A 823 -79.42 -36.80 32.59
N ALA A 824 -79.18 -36.71 31.28
CA ALA A 824 -79.46 -37.62 30.16
C ALA A 824 -80.83 -37.45 29.46
N ASN A 825 -80.96 -37.37 28.12
CA ASN A 825 -80.01 -37.35 26.99
C ASN A 825 -80.82 -37.11 25.70
N ASP A 826 -80.24 -36.40 24.73
CA ASP A 826 -80.06 -36.76 23.30
C ASP A 826 -79.26 -35.59 22.66
N ARG A 827 -77.93 -35.56 22.53
CA ARG A 827 -76.91 -36.43 21.89
C ARG A 827 -77.02 -36.53 20.36
N CYS A 828 -76.67 -35.42 19.71
CA CYS A 828 -76.24 -35.31 18.32
C CYS A 828 -77.17 -35.91 17.26
N PRO A 829 -78.03 -35.08 16.64
CA PRO A 829 -78.63 -35.45 15.36
C PRO A 829 -78.36 -34.39 14.28
N ALA A 830 -77.09 -34.26 13.90
CA ALA A 830 -76.69 -33.89 12.54
C ALA A 830 -75.24 -34.36 12.25
N ASP A 831 -75.11 -35.66 11.94
CA ASP A 831 -74.03 -36.27 11.13
C ASP A 831 -72.61 -36.43 11.74
N ALA A 832 -71.80 -37.41 11.31
CA ALA A 832 -71.84 -38.86 11.52
C ALA A 832 -70.40 -39.39 11.31
N ASP A 833 -69.55 -39.37 12.35
CA ASP A 833 -68.33 -40.21 12.52
C ASP A 833 -67.75 -40.03 13.94
N ASN A 834 -68.58 -40.47 14.87
CA ASN A 834 -68.53 -40.53 16.33
C ASN A 834 -67.31 -41.30 16.92
N ASP A 835 -66.87 -40.93 18.13
CA ASP A 835 -66.65 -41.88 19.26
C ASP A 835 -65.99 -43.19 18.86
N ALA A 836 -64.69 -43.10 18.55
CA ALA A 836 -63.92 -44.18 17.93
C ALA A 836 -63.65 -45.38 18.85
N ASP A 837 -63.91 -45.28 20.16
CA ASP A 837 -63.77 -46.38 21.12
C ASP A 837 -65.11 -46.85 21.74
N GLY A 838 -66.22 -46.15 21.46
CA GLY A 838 -67.56 -46.71 21.54
C GLY A 838 -68.09 -46.88 22.97
N ASP A 839 -67.86 -45.90 23.84
CA ASP A 839 -68.34 -45.91 25.23
C ASP A 839 -69.53 -44.95 25.50
N GLY A 840 -69.88 -44.09 24.53
CA GLY A 840 -71.07 -43.25 24.58
C GLY A 840 -70.96 -41.99 25.44
N ILE A 841 -69.85 -41.26 25.43
CA ILE A 841 -69.72 -39.83 25.85
C ILE A 841 -68.83 -39.08 24.84
N CYS A 842 -69.21 -37.88 24.36
CA CYS A 842 -68.29 -37.03 23.57
C CYS A 842 -67.31 -36.31 24.52
N SER A 843 -66.00 -36.52 24.37
CA SER A 843 -64.98 -36.31 25.42
C SER A 843 -64.82 -34.85 25.92
N GLY A 844 -64.98 -34.64 27.23
CA GLY A 844 -64.63 -33.46 28.06
C GLY A 844 -63.93 -33.94 29.36
N LEU A 845 -63.50 -33.18 30.39
CA LEU A 845 -63.67 -31.79 30.84
C LEU A 845 -62.66 -31.49 32.01
N LEU A 846 -62.50 -30.19 32.30
CA LEU A 846 -61.80 -29.41 33.36
C LEU A 846 -61.80 -29.89 34.85
N PHE A 847 -60.67 -29.69 35.56
CA PHE A 847 -60.42 -28.94 36.84
C PHE A 847 -59.24 -29.51 37.71
N ALA A 848 -58.57 -28.62 38.45
CA ALA A 848 -57.21 -28.69 39.04
C ALA A 848 -56.87 -29.80 40.08
N ALA A 849 -55.60 -30.26 40.08
CA ALA A 849 -54.67 -30.52 41.22
C ALA A 849 -53.48 -31.44 40.79
N PRO A 850 -52.34 -31.49 41.53
CA PRO A 850 -51.01 -31.84 41.01
C PRO A 850 -50.56 -33.30 41.24
N ALA A 851 -49.40 -33.62 40.67
CA ALA A 851 -48.51 -34.76 40.96
C ALA A 851 -48.97 -36.15 40.49
N THR A 852 -48.39 -36.59 39.36
CA THR A 852 -47.66 -37.86 39.17
C THR A 852 -47.27 -37.93 37.70
N GLY A 853 -46.00 -38.23 37.40
CA GLY A 853 -45.45 -38.16 36.06
C GLY A 853 -45.93 -39.23 35.07
N GLY A 854 -45.57 -38.97 33.81
CA GLY A 854 -45.43 -39.91 32.67
C GLY A 854 -46.74 -40.49 32.14
N GLY A 855 -47.09 -40.43 30.87
CA GLY A 855 -46.48 -39.96 29.60
C GLY A 855 -47.65 -39.78 28.61
N ASP A 856 -47.52 -39.67 27.29
CA ASP A 856 -46.42 -39.89 26.35
C ASP A 856 -46.77 -39.18 25.02
N PHE A 857 -45.75 -38.81 24.25
CA PHE A 857 -45.74 -38.02 23.03
C PHE A 857 -45.96 -38.89 21.75
N CYS A 858 -46.46 -38.22 20.69
CA CYS A 858 -46.30 -38.53 19.25
C CYS A 858 -46.93 -39.83 18.69
N PRO A 859 -47.68 -39.77 17.56
CA PRO A 859 -47.02 -39.49 16.28
C PRO A 859 -47.84 -38.74 15.22
N GLY A 860 -47.16 -37.79 14.57
CA GLY A 860 -47.26 -37.54 13.14
C GLY A 860 -46.13 -38.17 12.32
N ASP A 861 -45.24 -38.98 12.91
CA ASP A 861 -44.44 -39.98 12.16
C ASP A 861 -44.22 -41.23 13.03
N ALA A 862 -44.42 -42.38 12.40
CA ALA A 862 -44.41 -43.69 13.01
C ALA A 862 -42.97 -44.24 13.05
N ASN A 863 -42.46 -44.43 14.27
CA ASN A 863 -41.32 -45.26 14.68
C ASN A 863 -39.99 -44.56 15.05
N ASN A 864 -39.94 -43.66 16.04
CA ASN A 864 -38.69 -43.50 16.83
C ASN A 864 -38.80 -42.99 18.29
N ASP A 865 -39.85 -43.35 19.02
CA ASP A 865 -39.81 -43.40 20.50
C ASP A 865 -40.25 -44.82 20.90
N ALA A 866 -39.27 -45.72 21.00
CA ALA A 866 -39.53 -47.17 21.11
C ALA A 866 -39.56 -47.69 22.54
N ASP A 867 -39.35 -46.84 23.54
CA ASP A 867 -39.47 -47.15 24.96
C ASP A 867 -40.39 -46.20 25.74
N GLY A 868 -40.94 -45.16 25.10
CA GLY A 868 -42.10 -44.40 25.57
C GLY A 868 -41.83 -43.60 26.84
N ASP A 869 -40.61 -43.09 26.99
CA ASP A 869 -40.15 -42.36 28.19
C ASP A 869 -40.02 -40.84 28.00
N ASN A 870 -40.48 -40.31 26.85
CA ASN A 870 -40.44 -38.90 26.48
C ASN A 870 -39.04 -38.27 26.31
N LEU A 871 -38.00 -39.04 25.96
CA LEU A 871 -36.73 -38.51 25.44
C LEU A 871 -36.27 -39.24 24.16
N CYS A 872 -35.71 -38.49 23.20
CA CYS A 872 -35.28 -39.01 21.90
C CYS A 872 -34.13 -40.03 22.01
N ALA A 873 -34.25 -41.17 21.32
CA ALA A 873 -33.18 -42.18 21.23
C ALA A 873 -32.78 -42.51 19.77
N GLY A 874 -31.46 -42.52 19.52
CA GLY A 874 -30.82 -42.90 18.26
C GLY A 874 -29.31 -43.17 18.46
N PRO A 875 -28.81 -44.42 18.33
CA PRO A 875 -27.51 -44.83 18.89
C PRO A 875 -26.48 -45.35 17.86
N LEU A 876 -25.20 -44.97 17.99
CA LEU A 876 -24.04 -45.83 17.66
C LEU A 876 -22.89 -45.52 18.64
N PHE A 877 -22.38 -46.59 19.27
CA PHE A 877 -21.23 -46.73 20.18
C PHE A 877 -20.04 -45.78 19.84
N ALA A 878 -19.27 -45.20 20.78
CA ALA A 878 -18.78 -45.73 22.06
C ALA A 878 -18.26 -44.60 23.01
N ALA A 879 -18.28 -44.87 24.32
CA ALA A 879 -17.37 -44.27 25.31
C ALA A 879 -16.04 -45.08 25.30
N PRO A 880 -14.88 -44.67 25.90
CA PRO A 880 -14.72 -43.63 26.94
C PRO A 880 -13.41 -42.79 26.88
N ALA A 881 -13.36 -41.81 27.79
CA ALA A 881 -12.20 -41.24 28.51
C ALA A 881 -10.74 -41.54 28.08
N THR A 882 -9.96 -40.45 28.14
CA THR A 882 -8.48 -40.32 28.24
C THR A 882 -7.66 -40.44 26.95
N GLY A 883 -7.04 -39.29 26.58
CA GLY A 883 -5.71 -39.19 25.96
C GLY A 883 -5.55 -39.56 24.49
N GLY A 884 -5.09 -38.58 23.69
CA GLY A 884 -4.20 -38.76 22.54
C GLY A 884 -4.83 -39.22 21.21
N GLY A 885 -4.54 -38.48 20.14
CA GLY A 885 -4.58 -38.98 18.77
C GLY A 885 -5.36 -38.11 17.78
N ASP A 886 -4.61 -37.43 16.91
CA ASP A 886 -4.91 -37.15 15.49
C ASP A 886 -5.18 -38.50 14.74
N PRO A 887 -5.82 -38.60 13.53
CA PRO A 887 -5.87 -37.61 12.47
C PRO A 887 -7.17 -37.49 11.63
N CYS A 888 -7.17 -36.48 10.76
CA CYS A 888 -8.03 -36.26 9.60
C CYS A 888 -8.03 -37.45 8.58
N PRO A 889 -8.89 -37.41 7.55
CA PRO A 889 -8.71 -36.51 6.41
C PRO A 889 -9.74 -35.39 6.33
#